data_AF-A0A849HDB1-F1
#
_entry.id   AF-A0A849HDB1-F1
#
_cell.length_a   1.000
_cell.length_b   1.000
_cell.length_c   1.000
_cell.angle_alpha   90.00
_cell.angle_beta   90.00
_cell.angle_gamma   90.00
#
_symmetry.space_group_name_H-M   'P 1'
#
loop_
_entity.id
_entity.type
_entity.pdbx_description
1 polymer ?
#
loop_
_entity_poly.entity_id
_entity_poly.type
_entity_poly.pdbx_seq_one_letter_code
_entity_poly.pdbx_strand_id
1 'polypeptide(L)'
;MTHAVRTRRRRAYSLIAASSLVVGAFVATTGTAGAAPPTDRPPVKGKVKGGSDNPAHPLKIAQKKEAQKKVALERKLKGDKAAQGKTVKVGKGQYVNLENEGTDKIFVVLVEFGDNQYPDPRFQGPPPDGSTTDVTGPLHNEIPKPDRSVDNSTLWQPNYDRAHYQDMYFNRMKKYYETQSSGRYSIDGTVTEWVKVPFNEALYGRNYCGSITCPSSKALVRDALAMWVDNQLKSGQTMAQITAYLKTFDQQDRYDVDGDGNFNEPDGFIDHFQVVHAGGDEAAGDPHQGTDAIWSHRWYANLQAGGPNGQVGVNVGSNAGFVSSPLVPNNPTGVWVGDYTVQPENGGLGVFAHEYAHDLGLPDLYDTSGNTPTGAENNTAFWTLMSSGANIGDGGPDGIGDDPTDMGVWELFQLGWLNAQGDKGPFYEVARAGEKSNHKLGPNVPATKSPQAVFVTLPDKVIPLELGPPAEGDSFFWSTRGNDLNTSMTASVSGTALTAQVRYDIEQDWDYAFLEASTNGTTWTPVMTNRSDRPGHDGAHNQSGFNDSGAGITGTTDGAWVPLTATLPAGTTQVRFRYQTDPAEVRDGFMVDAVAVDGTPVADSAWTLDGFVESNGSEDQKFFNAYVLENRQYDGYDTSLRTAYNFGFLGTNRPDWVETYPYQNGLLISYWDSSQTDNNVGDHPGQGLILPVDAHPQFSHWKDGTLMRNRILSYDSTFGTEPTDAITLHKEGVPATIASKPAVPTFDDTKTWWYNCDADACTGSHAGRYQPGWYSVDVPKTGTTVTVKGKGNGGHLNVQVAPKK
;
A
#
# COMPACT_ATOMS: atom_id res chain seq x y z
N MET A 1 53.84 28.67 28.17
CA MET A 1 54.52 29.94 27.87
C MET A 1 53.59 30.76 26.98
N THR A 2 53.18 31.95 27.46
CA THR A 2 52.82 33.19 26.72
C THR A 2 52.00 33.06 25.41
N HIS A 3 50.86 33.72 25.16
CA HIS A 3 50.20 34.88 25.75
C HIS A 3 48.75 34.93 25.20
N ALA A 4 47.80 35.37 26.04
CA ALA A 4 46.48 35.85 25.62
C ALA A 4 46.56 37.27 25.04
N VAL A 5 45.67 37.66 24.13
CA VAL A 5 45.01 38.99 24.12
C VAL A 5 43.65 38.94 23.39
N ARG A 6 42.61 39.37 24.11
CA ARG A 6 41.25 39.75 23.68
C ARG A 6 41.25 41.15 23.07
N THR A 7 40.27 41.49 22.22
CA THR A 7 39.41 42.71 22.35
C THR A 7 38.28 42.72 21.30
N ARG A 8 36.99 42.66 21.70
CA ARG A 8 36.01 43.76 21.94
C ARG A 8 35.47 44.43 20.65
N ARG A 9 34.23 44.09 20.25
CA ARG A 9 32.95 44.83 20.42
C ARG A 9 32.89 46.24 19.79
N ARG A 10 31.89 46.45 18.90
CA ARG A 10 30.86 47.51 19.02
C ARG A 10 29.69 47.28 18.04
N ARG A 11 28.47 47.40 18.59
CA ARG A 11 27.17 47.50 17.90
C ARG A 11 26.99 48.92 17.34
N ALA A 12 26.15 49.12 16.31
CA ALA A 12 24.78 49.66 16.41
C ALA A 12 24.30 50.46 15.17
N TYR A 13 23.09 50.10 14.69
CA TYR A 13 21.97 50.89 14.07
C TYR A 13 22.24 51.72 12.79
N SER A 14 21.33 51.96 11.83
CA SER A 14 20.02 51.45 11.34
C SER A 14 19.57 52.37 10.17
N LEU A 15 18.82 51.84 9.18
CA LEU A 15 17.81 52.51 8.29
C LEU A 15 18.35 53.54 7.24
N ILE A 16 17.90 53.71 5.98
CA ILE A 16 16.69 53.34 5.20
C ILE A 16 16.97 53.46 3.67
N ALA A 17 16.29 52.60 2.89
CA ALA A 17 15.75 52.71 1.51
C ALA A 17 16.60 52.89 0.21
N ALA A 18 16.23 52.00 -0.73
CA ALA A 18 15.83 52.24 -2.14
C ALA A 18 16.74 51.73 -3.28
N SER A 19 16.28 50.63 -3.89
CA SER A 19 16.15 50.39 -5.34
C SER A 19 17.40 50.12 -6.19
N SER A 20 17.54 48.88 -6.68
CA SER A 20 17.61 48.55 -8.13
C SER A 20 17.78 47.03 -8.38
N LEU A 21 17.07 46.54 -9.40
CA LEU A 21 17.11 45.17 -9.93
C LEU A 21 18.51 44.75 -10.40
N VAL A 22 18.90 43.49 -10.16
CA VAL A 22 19.71 42.68 -11.08
C VAL A 22 19.22 41.22 -11.03
N VAL A 23 18.92 40.71 -12.23
CA VAL A 23 18.59 39.32 -12.58
C VAL A 23 19.83 38.42 -12.41
N GLY A 24 19.66 37.23 -11.84
CA GLY A 24 20.76 36.26 -11.73
C GLY A 24 20.36 34.85 -11.27
N ALA A 25 20.04 34.00 -12.26
CA ALA A 25 20.21 32.54 -12.31
C ALA A 25 19.88 31.69 -11.06
N PHE A 26 18.69 31.09 -11.05
CA PHE A 26 18.43 29.87 -10.29
C PHE A 26 19.11 28.67 -10.98
N VAL A 27 19.97 27.99 -10.22
CA VAL A 27 20.54 26.69 -10.58
C VAL A 27 19.39 25.67 -10.60
N ALA A 28 19.16 25.08 -11.77
CA ALA A 28 18.19 24.00 -11.94
C ALA A 28 18.73 22.72 -11.28
N THR A 29 18.08 22.30 -10.19
CA THR A 29 18.24 20.96 -9.62
C THR A 29 17.59 19.95 -10.57
N THR A 30 18.36 18.97 -11.00
CA THR A 30 17.94 17.82 -11.83
C THR A 30 16.97 16.95 -11.04
N GLY A 31 15.71 16.89 -11.49
CA GLY A 31 14.64 16.07 -10.88
C GLY A 31 14.55 14.68 -11.49
N THR A 32 14.14 13.72 -10.66
CA THR A 32 14.16 12.26 -10.78
C THR A 32 12.77 11.69 -11.13
N ALA A 33 12.69 10.58 -11.87
CA ALA A 33 11.45 9.97 -12.39
C ALA A 33 10.76 9.02 -11.39
N GLY A 34 9.42 8.95 -11.40
CA GLY A 34 8.59 7.99 -10.64
C GLY A 34 8.66 6.56 -11.20
N ALA A 35 8.41 5.55 -10.35
CA ALA A 35 8.72 4.15 -10.63
C ALA A 35 7.48 3.30 -10.92
N ALA A 36 7.68 2.23 -11.69
CA ALA A 36 6.71 1.18 -11.97
C ALA A 36 6.92 -0.06 -11.10
N PRO A 37 6.07 -1.12 -11.16
CA PRO A 37 6.59 -2.47 -10.97
C PRO A 37 7.80 -2.59 -11.90
N PRO A 38 9.04 -2.71 -11.40
CA PRO A 38 10.19 -2.12 -12.07
C PRO A 38 10.39 -2.68 -13.48
N THR A 39 9.90 -2.00 -14.51
CA THR A 39 10.06 -2.49 -15.87
C THR A 39 11.53 -2.36 -16.26
N ASP A 40 12.00 -3.30 -17.07
CA ASP A 40 13.40 -3.31 -17.49
C ASP A 40 13.68 -2.20 -18.53
N ARG A 41 12.63 -1.54 -19.02
CA ARG A 41 12.71 -0.38 -19.90
C ARG A 41 13.02 0.89 -19.08
N PRO A 42 13.89 1.79 -19.58
CA PRO A 42 14.06 3.10 -18.96
C PRO A 42 12.74 3.89 -19.06
N PRO A 43 12.34 4.63 -18.01
CA PRO A 43 11.11 5.43 -18.04
C PRO A 43 11.13 6.46 -19.18
N VAL A 44 9.96 6.70 -19.75
CA VAL A 44 9.72 7.77 -20.72
C VAL A 44 10.08 9.12 -20.05
N LYS A 45 10.78 10.01 -20.77
CA LYS A 45 11.37 11.24 -20.22
C LYS A 45 10.33 12.32 -19.84
N GLY A 46 9.56 12.13 -18.78
CA GLY A 46 8.64 13.14 -18.22
C GLY A 46 9.11 13.74 -16.88
N LYS A 47 8.86 15.03 -16.63
CA LYS A 47 9.06 15.67 -15.31
C LYS A 47 7.82 15.45 -14.44
N VAL A 48 7.83 14.40 -13.62
CA VAL A 48 6.74 14.00 -12.72
C VAL A 48 7.20 14.21 -11.27
N LYS A 49 6.42 14.91 -10.43
CA LYS A 49 6.64 15.10 -8.98
C LYS A 49 6.16 13.86 -8.20
N GLY A 50 7.03 13.31 -7.35
CA GLY A 50 6.78 12.08 -6.58
C GLY A 50 5.46 12.02 -5.83
N GLY A 51 4.74 10.91 -6.06
CA GLY A 51 3.72 10.32 -5.20
C GLY A 51 4.01 8.81 -5.10
N SER A 52 3.55 8.17 -4.03
CA SER A 52 3.58 6.71 -3.87
C SER A 52 2.55 6.06 -4.79
N ASP A 53 2.86 4.90 -5.39
CA ASP A 53 1.89 4.10 -6.18
C ASP A 53 0.85 3.39 -5.29
N ASN A 54 1.09 3.35 -3.97
CA ASN A 54 0.11 2.92 -2.98
C ASN A 54 -0.28 4.08 -2.04
N PRO A 55 -0.89 5.15 -2.56
CA PRO A 55 -1.28 6.26 -1.72
C PRO A 55 -2.49 5.88 -0.86
N ALA A 56 -2.58 6.53 0.30
CA ALA A 56 -3.65 6.26 1.23
C ALA A 56 -5.02 6.43 0.57
N HIS A 57 -5.90 5.45 0.77
CA HIS A 57 -7.24 5.43 0.22
C HIS A 57 -7.98 6.74 0.53
N PRO A 58 -8.67 7.40 -0.41
CA PRO A 58 -9.23 8.73 -0.16
C PRO A 58 -10.39 8.74 0.85
N LEU A 59 -11.00 7.58 1.13
CA LEU A 59 -11.99 7.43 2.21
C LEU A 59 -11.31 7.14 3.54
N LYS A 60 -11.55 7.98 4.55
CA LYS A 60 -11.11 7.77 5.94
C LYS A 60 -11.60 6.42 6.50
N ILE A 61 -12.84 6.02 6.21
CA ILE A 61 -13.39 4.74 6.70
C ILE A 61 -12.63 3.53 6.14
N ALA A 62 -12.20 3.56 4.88
CA ALA A 62 -11.41 2.48 4.30
C ALA A 62 -10.03 2.38 4.95
N GLN A 63 -9.35 3.51 5.13
CA GLN A 63 -8.07 3.57 5.88
C GLN A 63 -8.24 2.97 7.29
N LYS A 64 -9.36 3.30 7.94
CA LYS A 64 -9.69 2.78 9.26
C LYS A 64 -9.88 1.28 9.27
N LYS A 65 -10.67 0.72 8.34
CA LYS A 65 -10.90 -0.72 8.23
C LYS A 65 -9.60 -1.48 7.96
N GLU A 66 -8.71 -0.92 7.15
CA GLU A 66 -7.37 -1.50 6.92
C GLU A 66 -6.53 -1.53 8.21
N ALA A 67 -6.48 -0.44 8.97
CA ALA A 67 -5.79 -0.40 10.25
C ALA A 67 -6.37 -1.41 11.26
N GLN A 68 -7.70 -1.50 11.34
CA GLN A 68 -8.40 -2.47 12.20
C GLN A 68 -8.14 -3.92 11.78
N LYS A 69 -8.09 -4.20 10.47
CA LYS A 69 -7.80 -5.52 9.91
C LYS A 69 -6.40 -5.98 10.31
N LYS A 70 -5.40 -5.09 10.20
CA LYS A 70 -4.02 -5.36 10.67
C LYS A 70 -3.99 -5.76 12.14
N VAL A 71 -4.62 -4.97 13.02
CA VAL A 71 -4.70 -5.26 14.47
C VAL A 71 -5.36 -6.61 14.73
N ALA A 72 -6.46 -6.91 14.05
CA ALA A 72 -7.19 -8.17 14.21
C ALA A 72 -6.36 -9.39 13.75
N LEU A 73 -5.59 -9.27 12.68
CA LEU A 73 -4.68 -10.32 12.20
C LEU A 73 -3.48 -10.54 13.13
N GLU A 74 -2.92 -9.49 13.72
CA GLU A 74 -1.89 -9.61 14.76
C GLU A 74 -2.44 -10.33 16.01
N ARG A 75 -3.64 -9.94 16.47
CA ARG A 75 -4.34 -10.62 17.58
C ARG A 75 -4.58 -12.09 17.27
N LYS A 76 -4.93 -12.42 16.01
CA LYS A 76 -5.11 -13.79 15.54
C LYS A 76 -3.82 -14.61 15.70
N LEU A 77 -2.67 -14.09 15.25
CA LEU A 77 -1.37 -14.75 15.42
C LEU A 77 -0.91 -14.84 16.88
N LYS A 78 -1.25 -13.85 17.71
CA LYS A 78 -0.97 -13.87 19.16
C LYS A 78 -1.83 -14.89 19.92
N GLY A 79 -2.87 -15.45 19.28
CA GLY A 79 -3.73 -16.50 19.83
C GLY A 79 -4.95 -15.97 20.57
N ASP A 80 -5.36 -14.73 20.33
CA ASP A 80 -6.58 -14.16 20.90
C ASP A 80 -7.80 -14.90 20.34
N LYS A 81 -8.60 -15.49 21.24
CA LYS A 81 -9.82 -16.24 20.90
C LYS A 81 -10.88 -15.35 20.23
N ALA A 82 -10.93 -14.07 20.57
CA ALA A 82 -11.91 -13.14 20.00
C ALA A 82 -11.57 -12.76 18.54
N ALA A 83 -10.33 -12.99 18.10
CA ALA A 83 -9.85 -12.66 16.76
C ALA A 83 -9.82 -13.87 15.79
N GLN A 84 -10.38 -15.02 16.19
CA GLN A 84 -10.34 -16.25 15.38
C GLN A 84 -11.51 -16.39 14.39
N GLY A 85 -12.53 -15.52 14.48
CA GLY A 85 -13.70 -15.57 13.61
C GLY A 85 -13.47 -15.00 12.21
N LYS A 86 -14.50 -15.15 11.35
CA LYS A 86 -14.56 -14.54 10.02
C LYS A 86 -14.67 -13.03 10.13
N THR A 87 -15.70 -12.57 10.82
CA THR A 87 -15.88 -11.18 11.22
C THR A 87 -15.40 -11.02 12.65
N VAL A 88 -14.50 -10.07 12.89
CA VAL A 88 -13.94 -9.78 14.20
C VAL A 88 -14.44 -8.42 14.66
N LYS A 89 -15.05 -8.40 15.85
CA LYS A 89 -15.34 -7.17 16.55
C LYS A 89 -14.06 -6.63 17.16
N VAL A 90 -13.57 -5.52 16.63
CA VAL A 90 -12.35 -4.87 17.13
C VAL A 90 -12.69 -3.86 18.22
N GLY A 91 -13.87 -3.22 18.14
CA GLY A 91 -14.32 -2.22 19.11
C GLY A 91 -15.83 -2.12 19.22
N LYS A 92 -16.30 -1.11 19.95
CA LYS A 92 -17.74 -0.86 20.10
C LYS A 92 -18.33 -0.36 18.76
N GLY A 93 -19.13 -1.21 18.11
CA GLY A 93 -19.74 -0.88 16.81
C GLY A 93 -18.74 -0.87 15.66
N GLN A 94 -17.58 -1.52 15.83
CA GLN A 94 -16.53 -1.58 14.82
C GLN A 94 -16.15 -3.03 14.55
N TYR A 95 -16.31 -3.43 13.30
CA TYR A 95 -16.06 -4.78 12.83
C TYR A 95 -15.10 -4.77 11.65
N VAL A 96 -14.37 -5.87 11.48
CA VAL A 96 -13.58 -6.15 10.27
C VAL A 96 -13.84 -7.55 9.79
N ASN A 97 -13.95 -7.71 8.47
CA ASN A 97 -13.95 -9.02 7.85
C ASN A 97 -12.50 -9.50 7.64
N LEU A 98 -12.20 -10.72 8.09
CA LEU A 98 -10.90 -11.38 7.97
C LEU A 98 -10.91 -12.54 6.99
N GLU A 99 -12.02 -12.76 6.29
CA GLU A 99 -12.17 -13.86 5.34
C GLU A 99 -12.88 -13.41 4.07
N ASN A 100 -12.17 -13.49 2.95
CA ASN A 100 -12.74 -13.32 1.62
C ASN A 100 -13.10 -14.71 1.09
N GLU A 101 -14.33 -15.16 1.33
CA GLU A 101 -14.85 -16.45 0.85
C GLU A 101 -16.17 -16.24 0.09
N GLY A 102 -16.46 -17.09 -0.88
CA GLY A 102 -17.68 -17.00 -1.68
C GLY A 102 -17.41 -16.74 -3.16
N THR A 103 -18.32 -16.04 -3.81
CA THR A 103 -18.20 -15.69 -5.23
C THR A 103 -18.57 -14.24 -5.43
N ASP A 104 -17.57 -13.43 -5.73
CA ASP A 104 -17.73 -12.01 -5.99
C ASP A 104 -18.12 -11.77 -7.44
N LYS A 105 -18.92 -10.72 -7.68
CA LYS A 105 -19.36 -10.34 -9.01
C LYS A 105 -18.64 -9.11 -9.51
N ILE A 106 -17.98 -9.23 -10.66
CA ILE A 106 -17.28 -8.12 -11.30
C ILE A 106 -18.11 -7.54 -12.44
N PHE A 107 -18.28 -6.22 -12.42
CA PHE A 107 -18.78 -5.47 -13.58
C PHE A 107 -17.61 -4.87 -14.37
N VAL A 108 -17.30 -5.47 -15.51
CA VAL A 108 -16.17 -5.10 -16.37
C VAL A 108 -16.64 -4.31 -17.57
N VAL A 109 -16.10 -3.10 -17.78
CA VAL A 109 -16.38 -2.26 -18.94
C VAL A 109 -15.17 -2.19 -19.86
N LEU A 110 -15.36 -2.58 -21.12
CA LEU A 110 -14.35 -2.44 -22.17
C LEU A 110 -14.46 -1.05 -22.80
N VAL A 111 -13.36 -0.31 -22.91
CA VAL A 111 -13.36 1.11 -23.28
C VAL A 111 -12.39 1.41 -24.41
N GLU A 112 -12.89 1.89 -25.54
CA GLU A 112 -12.07 2.46 -26.61
C GLU A 112 -12.25 3.97 -26.70
N PHE A 113 -11.32 4.65 -27.36
CA PHE A 113 -11.24 6.11 -27.33
C PHE A 113 -11.77 6.78 -28.60
N GLY A 114 -12.09 8.06 -28.46
CA GLY A 114 -12.46 8.94 -29.57
C GLY A 114 -11.31 9.89 -29.91
N ASP A 115 -11.46 10.64 -30.99
CA ASP A 115 -10.40 11.55 -31.46
C ASP A 115 -10.56 12.98 -30.94
N ASN A 116 -11.62 13.27 -30.18
CA ASN A 116 -11.79 14.62 -29.65
C ASN A 116 -10.75 14.85 -28.55
N GLN A 117 -10.10 16.00 -28.59
CA GLN A 117 -9.24 16.44 -27.50
C GLN A 117 -10.07 17.28 -26.53
N TYR A 118 -9.98 17.01 -25.23
CA TYR A 118 -10.73 17.77 -24.23
C TYR A 118 -10.35 19.25 -24.29
N PRO A 119 -11.30 20.20 -24.32
CA PRO A 119 -11.04 21.63 -24.62
C PRO A 119 -10.39 22.38 -23.44
N ASP A 120 -9.21 21.91 -23.03
CA ASP A 120 -8.32 22.47 -22.04
C ASP A 120 -6.88 22.32 -22.57
N PRO A 121 -6.07 23.39 -22.59
CA PRO A 121 -4.71 23.34 -23.14
C PRO A 121 -3.81 22.24 -22.56
N ARG A 122 -4.10 21.74 -21.36
CA ARG A 122 -3.35 20.63 -20.75
C ARG A 122 -3.48 19.31 -21.51
N PHE A 123 -4.59 19.10 -22.22
CA PHE A 123 -4.93 17.85 -22.91
C PHE A 123 -4.94 18.01 -24.44
N GLN A 124 -4.38 19.10 -24.95
CA GLN A 124 -4.36 19.42 -26.37
C GLN A 124 -2.96 19.21 -26.95
N GLY A 125 -2.88 18.62 -28.15
CA GLY A 125 -1.63 18.25 -28.80
C GLY A 125 -0.82 17.23 -28.02
N PRO A 126 0.41 16.92 -28.45
CA PRO A 126 1.31 16.03 -27.73
C PRO A 126 1.74 16.63 -26.37
N PRO A 127 2.07 15.80 -25.37
CA PRO A 127 2.56 16.25 -24.08
C PRO A 127 3.93 16.94 -24.22
N PRO A 128 4.31 17.81 -23.25
CA PRO A 128 5.56 18.56 -23.32
C PRO A 128 6.85 17.72 -23.36
N ASP A 129 6.80 16.46 -22.94
CA ASP A 129 7.94 15.54 -23.03
C ASP A 129 8.14 14.92 -24.41
N GLY A 130 7.17 15.09 -25.32
CA GLY A 130 7.21 14.59 -26.69
C GLY A 130 7.14 13.07 -26.80
N SER A 131 6.64 12.39 -25.75
CA SER A 131 6.51 10.94 -25.71
C SER A 131 5.39 10.41 -26.61
N THR A 132 4.25 11.11 -26.66
CA THR A 132 3.11 10.77 -27.51
C THR A 132 3.38 11.20 -28.94
N THR A 133 3.31 10.24 -29.86
CA THR A 133 3.47 10.46 -31.30
C THR A 133 2.14 10.44 -32.04
N ASP A 134 1.10 9.84 -31.44
CA ASP A 134 -0.26 9.81 -31.95
C ASP A 134 -1.22 10.44 -30.94
N VAL A 135 -1.90 11.51 -31.34
CA VAL A 135 -2.87 12.22 -30.48
C VAL A 135 -4.32 11.78 -30.73
N THR A 136 -4.52 10.76 -31.57
CA THR A 136 -5.82 10.11 -31.76
C THR A 136 -6.08 9.10 -30.64
N GLY A 137 -7.36 8.80 -30.40
CA GLY A 137 -7.72 7.83 -29.35
C GLY A 137 -7.51 6.40 -29.86
N PRO A 138 -6.78 5.52 -29.13
CA PRO A 138 -6.59 4.15 -29.59
C PRO A 138 -7.93 3.41 -29.67
N LEU A 139 -8.12 2.66 -30.77
CA LEU A 139 -9.19 1.68 -30.86
C LEU A 139 -8.68 0.31 -30.46
N HIS A 140 -9.59 -0.54 -30.01
CA HIS A 140 -9.23 -1.93 -29.74
C HIS A 140 -8.79 -2.64 -31.03
N ASN A 141 -7.90 -3.61 -30.90
CA ASN A 141 -7.23 -4.36 -31.97
C ASN A 141 -6.28 -3.55 -32.84
N GLU A 142 -5.83 -2.37 -32.38
CA GLU A 142 -4.86 -1.54 -33.11
C GLU A 142 -3.43 -1.62 -32.55
N ILE A 143 -3.21 -2.39 -31.47
CA ILE A 143 -1.85 -2.67 -30.98
C ILE A 143 -1.06 -3.39 -32.09
N PRO A 144 0.10 -2.85 -32.52
CA PRO A 144 0.88 -3.46 -33.59
C PRO A 144 1.35 -4.87 -33.24
N LYS A 145 1.26 -5.79 -34.21
CA LYS A 145 1.83 -7.12 -34.06
C LYS A 145 3.35 -7.04 -33.86
N PRO A 146 3.91 -7.62 -32.78
CA PRO A 146 5.34 -7.58 -32.52
C PRO A 146 6.14 -8.40 -33.54
N ASP A 147 7.34 -7.93 -33.87
CA ASP A 147 8.30 -8.71 -34.65
C ASP A 147 8.97 -9.76 -33.76
N ARG A 148 8.46 -10.99 -33.80
CA ARG A 148 8.97 -12.12 -33.01
C ARG A 148 10.44 -12.50 -33.28
N SER A 149 11.12 -11.88 -34.26
CA SER A 149 12.56 -12.05 -34.46
C SER A 149 13.42 -11.19 -33.51
N VAL A 150 12.81 -10.18 -32.89
CA VAL A 150 13.46 -9.21 -31.99
C VAL A 150 12.66 -8.90 -30.72
N ASP A 151 11.38 -9.28 -30.65
CA ASP A 151 10.48 -9.06 -29.52
C ASP A 151 9.75 -10.36 -29.13
N ASN A 152 10.13 -10.93 -27.99
CA ASN A 152 9.43 -12.04 -27.33
C ASN A 152 8.81 -11.62 -25.99
N SER A 153 8.76 -10.32 -25.70
CA SER A 153 8.26 -9.77 -24.44
C SER A 153 6.83 -9.25 -24.55
N THR A 154 6.46 -8.67 -25.69
CA THR A 154 5.12 -8.10 -25.89
C THR A 154 4.08 -9.21 -26.02
N LEU A 155 3.11 -9.26 -25.09
CA LEU A 155 1.92 -10.08 -25.23
C LEU A 155 1.03 -9.50 -26.34
N TRP A 156 0.66 -10.34 -27.31
CA TRP A 156 -0.13 -9.91 -28.45
C TRP A 156 -0.96 -11.04 -29.06
N GLN A 157 -2.21 -10.73 -29.41
CA GLN A 157 -3.08 -11.57 -30.22
C GLN A 157 -3.87 -10.70 -31.23
N PRO A 158 -4.40 -11.29 -32.32
CA PRO A 158 -5.04 -10.52 -33.38
C PRO A 158 -6.43 -9.96 -33.04
N ASN A 159 -7.07 -10.43 -31.96
CA ASN A 159 -8.43 -10.02 -31.61
C ASN A 159 -8.70 -10.10 -30.10
N TYR A 160 -8.89 -8.94 -29.47
CA TYR A 160 -9.30 -8.72 -28.10
C TYR A 160 -10.80 -8.37 -28.04
N ASP A 161 -11.63 -9.35 -28.37
CA ASP A 161 -13.08 -9.19 -28.31
C ASP A 161 -13.63 -9.46 -26.89
N ARG A 162 -14.94 -9.26 -26.74
CA ARG A 162 -15.65 -9.54 -25.49
C ARG A 162 -15.47 -10.99 -25.02
N ALA A 163 -15.38 -11.96 -25.93
CA ALA A 163 -15.24 -13.37 -25.56
C ALA A 163 -13.86 -13.66 -24.98
N HIS A 164 -12.81 -13.02 -25.50
CA HIS A 164 -11.48 -13.08 -24.91
C HIS A 164 -11.49 -12.62 -23.43
N TYR A 165 -12.07 -11.46 -23.13
CA TYR A 165 -12.12 -10.97 -21.75
C TYR A 165 -13.06 -11.78 -20.85
N GLN A 166 -14.14 -12.33 -21.39
CA GLN A 166 -14.97 -13.29 -20.64
C GLN A 166 -14.16 -14.53 -20.22
N ASP A 167 -13.30 -15.03 -21.10
CA ASP A 167 -12.37 -16.12 -20.77
C ASP A 167 -11.31 -15.67 -19.75
N MET A 168 -10.70 -14.48 -19.94
CA MET A 168 -9.73 -13.91 -19.03
C MET A 168 -10.27 -13.82 -17.60
N TYR A 169 -11.43 -13.19 -17.41
CA TYR A 169 -12.02 -12.97 -16.09
C TYR A 169 -12.63 -14.24 -15.49
N PHE A 170 -13.55 -14.86 -16.22
CA PHE A 170 -14.48 -15.84 -15.64
C PHE A 170 -14.10 -17.30 -15.91
N ASN A 171 -12.97 -17.54 -16.60
CA ASN A 171 -12.34 -18.85 -16.66
C ASN A 171 -10.91 -18.81 -16.09
N ARG A 172 -10.01 -17.99 -16.64
CA ARG A 172 -8.58 -18.01 -16.30
C ARG A 172 -8.29 -17.38 -14.94
N MET A 173 -8.72 -16.14 -14.72
CA MET A 173 -8.55 -15.44 -13.44
C MET A 173 -9.38 -16.11 -12.35
N LYS A 174 -10.63 -16.47 -12.64
CA LYS A 174 -11.42 -17.34 -11.75
C LYS A 174 -10.62 -18.57 -11.31
N LYS A 175 -10.02 -19.32 -12.25
CA LYS A 175 -9.24 -20.52 -11.93
C LYS A 175 -8.01 -20.21 -11.08
N TYR A 176 -7.34 -19.09 -11.34
CA TYR A 176 -6.23 -18.61 -10.53
C TYR A 176 -6.67 -18.43 -9.07
N TYR A 177 -7.73 -17.64 -8.84
CA TYR A 177 -8.25 -17.36 -7.50
C TYR A 177 -8.86 -18.58 -6.78
N GLU A 178 -9.53 -19.49 -7.50
CA GLU A 178 -9.95 -20.78 -6.96
C GLU A 178 -8.74 -21.62 -6.52
N THR A 179 -7.60 -21.50 -7.21
CA THR A 179 -6.38 -22.23 -6.87
C THR A 179 -5.70 -21.62 -5.65
N GLN A 180 -5.43 -20.30 -5.67
CA GLN A 180 -4.82 -19.56 -4.56
C GLN A 180 -5.61 -19.75 -3.24
N SER A 181 -6.94 -19.67 -3.33
CA SER A 181 -7.82 -19.76 -2.16
C SER A 181 -8.12 -21.20 -1.73
N SER A 182 -7.66 -22.21 -2.48
CA SER A 182 -8.01 -23.62 -2.28
C SER A 182 -9.52 -23.88 -2.38
N GLY A 183 -10.18 -23.17 -3.30
CA GLY A 183 -11.57 -23.35 -3.69
C GLY A 183 -12.60 -22.69 -2.78
N ARG A 184 -12.18 -21.85 -1.82
CA ARG A 184 -13.10 -21.10 -0.94
C ARG A 184 -13.59 -19.80 -1.55
N TYR A 185 -12.87 -19.29 -2.55
CA TYR A 185 -13.15 -18.02 -3.20
C TYR A 185 -13.13 -18.19 -4.72
N SER A 186 -14.06 -17.53 -5.38
CA SER A 186 -14.26 -17.56 -6.83
C SER A 186 -14.78 -16.20 -7.30
N ILE A 187 -14.80 -16.04 -8.61
CA ILE A 187 -15.23 -14.82 -9.28
C ILE A 187 -16.27 -15.18 -10.34
N ASP A 188 -17.26 -14.33 -10.52
CA ASP A 188 -18.25 -14.35 -11.59
C ASP A 188 -18.54 -12.90 -12.04
N GLY A 189 -19.39 -12.70 -13.05
CA GLY A 189 -19.81 -11.37 -13.44
C GLY A 189 -20.07 -11.20 -14.93
N THR A 190 -19.88 -9.97 -15.41
CA THR A 190 -20.13 -9.61 -16.81
C THR A 190 -19.05 -8.71 -17.35
N VAL A 191 -18.60 -9.03 -18.57
CA VAL A 191 -17.87 -8.11 -19.45
C VAL A 191 -18.87 -7.45 -20.40
N THR A 192 -18.81 -6.12 -20.57
CA THR A 192 -19.66 -5.40 -21.55
C THR A 192 -19.16 -5.56 -22.98
N GLU A 193 -19.91 -5.06 -23.95
CA GLU A 193 -19.34 -4.73 -25.26
C GLU A 193 -18.35 -3.56 -25.12
N TRP A 194 -17.48 -3.36 -26.12
CA TRP A 194 -16.63 -2.17 -26.22
C TRP A 194 -17.49 -0.89 -26.28
N VAL A 195 -17.18 0.05 -25.39
CA VAL A 195 -17.82 1.35 -25.31
C VAL A 195 -16.83 2.41 -25.73
N LYS A 196 -17.22 3.25 -26.69
CA LYS A 196 -16.38 4.35 -27.16
C LYS A 196 -16.62 5.62 -26.34
N VAL A 197 -15.60 6.11 -25.64
CA VAL A 197 -15.63 7.43 -24.99
C VAL A 197 -15.36 8.54 -26.02
N PRO A 198 -15.86 9.78 -25.81
CA PRO A 198 -15.75 10.81 -26.85
C PRO A 198 -14.33 11.37 -27.00
N PHE A 199 -13.49 11.29 -25.96
CA PHE A 199 -12.17 11.91 -25.94
C PHE A 199 -11.04 10.90 -26.16
N ASN A 200 -9.88 11.42 -26.56
CA ASN A 200 -8.65 10.66 -26.66
C ASN A 200 -8.04 10.38 -25.27
N GLU A 201 -7.01 9.54 -25.25
CA GLU A 201 -6.41 9.06 -24.01
C GLU A 201 -5.79 10.19 -23.16
N ALA A 202 -5.36 11.29 -23.79
CA ALA A 202 -4.79 12.45 -23.09
C ALA A 202 -5.65 13.00 -21.94
N LEU A 203 -6.99 12.96 -22.00
CA LEU A 203 -7.84 13.38 -20.88
C LEU A 203 -7.69 12.45 -19.66
N TYR A 204 -7.48 11.17 -19.93
CA TYR A 204 -7.59 10.08 -18.97
C TYR A 204 -6.22 9.60 -18.46
N GLY A 205 -5.21 9.49 -19.32
CA GLY A 205 -3.87 9.00 -18.96
C GLY A 205 -2.85 10.10 -18.65
N ARG A 206 -2.94 11.29 -19.29
CA ARG A 206 -1.83 12.26 -19.28
C ARG A 206 -1.29 12.62 -17.89
N ASN A 207 0.05 12.56 -17.77
CA ASN A 207 0.84 12.93 -16.58
C ASN A 207 0.90 14.45 -16.28
N TYR A 208 -0.17 15.21 -16.54
CA TYR A 208 -0.18 16.68 -16.48
C TYR A 208 0.04 17.24 -15.08
N CYS A 209 -0.31 16.47 -14.04
CA CYS A 209 -0.17 16.86 -12.65
C CYS A 209 1.22 16.57 -12.09
N GLY A 210 2.09 16.02 -12.93
CA GLY A 210 3.35 15.45 -12.50
C GLY A 210 3.14 14.23 -11.61
N SER A 211 2.10 13.44 -11.81
CA SER A 211 1.97 12.06 -11.32
C SER A 211 1.60 11.19 -12.51
N ILE A 212 1.80 9.87 -12.41
CA ILE A 212 1.39 8.90 -13.44
C ILE A 212 -0.14 8.70 -13.40
N THR A 213 -0.72 8.69 -12.20
CA THR A 213 -2.19 8.77 -12.03
C THR A 213 -2.58 10.19 -11.60
N CYS A 214 -3.36 10.87 -12.42
CA CYS A 214 -3.81 12.24 -12.16
C CYS A 214 -5.30 12.32 -11.81
N PRO A 215 -5.78 13.43 -11.20
CA PRO A 215 -7.20 13.58 -10.86
C PRO A 215 -8.19 13.38 -12.02
N SER A 216 -7.78 13.64 -13.27
CA SER A 216 -8.64 13.42 -14.44
C SER A 216 -8.76 11.96 -14.87
N SER A 217 -7.89 11.04 -14.42
CA SER A 217 -7.94 9.62 -14.81
C SER A 217 -9.26 8.95 -14.45
N LYS A 218 -9.84 9.36 -13.32
CA LYS A 218 -11.15 8.91 -12.84
C LYS A 218 -12.29 9.28 -13.80
N ALA A 219 -12.08 10.26 -14.70
CA ALA A 219 -13.08 10.66 -15.68
C ALA A 219 -13.37 9.54 -16.69
N LEU A 220 -12.44 8.59 -16.88
CA LEU A 220 -12.65 7.43 -17.74
C LEU A 220 -13.79 6.57 -17.19
N VAL A 221 -13.77 6.27 -15.88
CA VAL A 221 -14.83 5.53 -15.17
C VAL A 221 -16.18 6.18 -15.45
N ARG A 222 -16.28 7.50 -15.23
CA ARG A 222 -17.52 8.24 -15.46
C ARG A 222 -17.96 8.21 -16.92
N ASP A 223 -17.08 8.58 -17.85
CA ASP A 223 -17.43 8.73 -19.25
C ASP A 223 -17.81 7.37 -19.87
N ALA A 224 -17.07 6.31 -19.54
CA ALA A 224 -17.37 4.94 -19.97
C ALA A 224 -18.74 4.48 -19.47
N LEU A 225 -19.04 4.70 -18.18
CA LEU A 225 -20.34 4.35 -17.60
C LEU A 225 -21.49 5.19 -18.17
N ALA A 226 -21.26 6.48 -18.42
CA ALA A 226 -22.24 7.36 -19.07
C ALA A 226 -22.57 6.90 -20.50
N MET A 227 -21.54 6.57 -21.28
CA MET A 227 -21.69 6.03 -22.63
C MET A 227 -22.34 4.64 -22.62
N TRP A 228 -21.99 3.78 -21.66
CA TRP A 228 -22.61 2.46 -21.51
C TRP A 228 -24.12 2.56 -21.23
N VAL A 229 -24.53 3.40 -20.26
CA VAL A 229 -25.96 3.62 -19.95
C VAL A 229 -26.72 4.15 -21.16
N ASP A 230 -26.15 5.14 -21.86
CA ASP A 230 -26.76 5.70 -23.08
C ASP A 230 -26.91 4.65 -24.19
N ASN A 231 -25.92 3.78 -24.37
CA ASN A 231 -26.01 2.64 -25.28
C ASN A 231 -27.11 1.65 -24.88
N GLN A 232 -27.26 1.34 -23.58
CA GLN A 232 -28.35 0.48 -23.10
C GLN A 232 -29.73 1.11 -23.38
N LEU A 233 -29.89 2.42 -23.14
CA LEU A 233 -31.13 3.14 -23.43
C LEU A 233 -31.45 3.12 -24.93
N LYS A 234 -30.45 3.37 -25.79
CA LYS A 234 -30.59 3.30 -27.26
C LYS A 234 -30.92 1.89 -27.76
N SER A 235 -30.48 0.85 -27.04
CA SER A 235 -30.83 -0.54 -27.34
C SER A 235 -32.29 -0.91 -26.97
N GLY A 236 -33.01 0.00 -26.30
CA GLY A 236 -34.40 -0.16 -25.91
C GLY A 236 -34.61 -0.59 -24.45
N GLN A 237 -33.55 -0.68 -23.64
CA GLN A 237 -33.71 -0.88 -22.20
C GLN A 237 -34.25 0.38 -21.54
N THR A 238 -35.07 0.19 -20.51
CA THR A 238 -35.55 1.27 -19.64
C THR A 238 -34.54 1.56 -18.53
N MET A 239 -34.53 2.78 -18.00
CA MET A 239 -33.68 3.13 -16.85
C MET A 239 -33.92 2.19 -15.65
N ALA A 240 -35.16 1.76 -15.42
CA ALA A 240 -35.48 0.81 -14.36
C ALA A 240 -34.82 -0.57 -14.56
N GLN A 241 -34.73 -1.05 -15.80
CA GLN A 241 -34.04 -2.31 -16.11
C GLN A 241 -32.52 -2.17 -15.93
N ILE A 242 -31.95 -1.05 -16.37
CA ILE A 242 -30.51 -0.76 -16.22
C ILE A 242 -30.15 -0.68 -14.72
N THR A 243 -30.87 0.12 -13.94
CA THR A 243 -30.67 0.22 -12.49
C THR A 243 -30.85 -1.13 -11.80
N ALA A 244 -31.87 -1.92 -12.16
CA ALA A 244 -32.09 -3.23 -11.55
C ALA A 244 -30.95 -4.21 -11.87
N TYR A 245 -30.39 -4.15 -13.07
CA TYR A 245 -29.23 -4.95 -13.47
C TYR A 245 -27.97 -4.55 -12.70
N LEU A 246 -27.67 -3.25 -12.61
CA LEU A 246 -26.49 -2.74 -11.88
C LEU A 246 -26.54 -3.12 -10.39
N LYS A 247 -27.72 -3.09 -9.76
CA LYS A 247 -27.91 -3.53 -8.37
C LYS A 247 -27.60 -5.02 -8.11
N THR A 248 -27.42 -5.83 -9.14
CA THR A 248 -26.98 -7.23 -8.97
C THR A 248 -25.48 -7.37 -8.68
N PHE A 249 -24.73 -6.27 -8.79
CA PHE A 249 -23.30 -6.14 -8.47
C PHE A 249 -23.05 -5.32 -7.20
N ASP A 250 -24.11 -4.96 -6.47
CA ASP A 250 -24.08 -4.24 -5.19
C ASP A 250 -24.67 -5.21 -4.17
N GLN A 251 -23.81 -5.99 -3.52
CA GLN A 251 -24.16 -7.05 -2.58
C GLN A 251 -23.36 -6.97 -1.28
N GLN A 252 -22.32 -6.13 -1.24
CA GLN A 252 -21.41 -6.01 -0.12
C GLN A 252 -21.37 -4.60 0.44
N ASP A 253 -21.27 -4.51 1.76
CA ASP A 253 -20.90 -3.30 2.47
C ASP A 253 -19.45 -3.48 2.85
N ARG A 254 -18.57 -3.24 1.88
CA ARG A 254 -17.12 -3.48 1.99
C ARG A 254 -16.52 -2.78 3.21
N TYR A 255 -17.08 -1.64 3.59
CA TYR A 255 -16.57 -0.79 4.65
C TYR A 255 -17.44 -0.78 5.91
N ASP A 256 -18.48 -1.63 5.99
CA ASP A 256 -19.42 -1.71 7.13
C ASP A 256 -19.83 -0.30 7.57
N VAL A 257 -20.35 0.45 6.59
CA VAL A 257 -20.59 1.89 6.62
C VAL A 257 -21.65 2.25 7.66
N ASP A 258 -22.61 1.36 7.91
CA ASP A 258 -23.63 1.53 8.94
C ASP A 258 -23.23 0.95 10.32
N GLY A 259 -22.11 0.21 10.38
CA GLY A 259 -21.49 -0.27 11.60
C GLY A 259 -22.22 -1.43 12.30
N ASP A 260 -23.03 -2.19 11.57
CA ASP A 260 -23.81 -3.31 12.12
C ASP A 260 -23.03 -4.65 12.12
N GLY A 261 -21.92 -4.72 11.40
CA GLY A 261 -21.04 -5.87 11.26
C GLY A 261 -21.43 -6.86 10.15
N ASN A 262 -22.40 -6.53 9.30
CA ASN A 262 -22.86 -7.33 8.18
C ASN A 262 -22.31 -6.82 6.84
N PHE A 263 -21.16 -7.36 6.44
CA PHE A 263 -20.52 -7.03 5.16
C PHE A 263 -21.25 -7.59 3.92
N ASN A 264 -22.30 -8.41 4.10
CA ASN A 264 -23.03 -9.07 3.01
C ASN A 264 -24.39 -8.42 2.77
N GLU A 265 -24.41 -7.10 2.64
CA GLU A 265 -25.58 -6.32 2.26
C GLU A 265 -25.20 -5.14 1.36
N PRO A 266 -26.11 -4.63 0.52
CA PRO A 266 -25.79 -3.54 -0.40
C PRO A 266 -25.55 -2.21 0.30
N ASP A 267 -24.50 -1.48 -0.10
CA ASP A 267 -24.20 -0.12 0.36
C ASP A 267 -24.54 0.97 -0.69
N GLY A 268 -24.98 0.55 -1.88
CA GLY A 268 -25.33 1.43 -3.00
C GLY A 268 -24.20 1.62 -4.02
N PHE A 269 -23.04 0.99 -3.81
CA PHE A 269 -21.91 0.95 -4.72
C PHE A 269 -21.77 -0.43 -5.37
N ILE A 270 -21.26 -0.47 -6.59
CA ILE A 270 -20.85 -1.72 -7.22
C ILE A 270 -19.65 -2.28 -6.46
N ASP A 271 -19.75 -3.52 -5.98
CA ASP A 271 -18.76 -4.21 -5.16
C ASP A 271 -17.37 -4.25 -5.83
N HIS A 272 -17.35 -4.65 -7.11
CA HIS A 272 -16.14 -4.81 -7.91
C HIS A 272 -16.35 -4.25 -9.32
N PHE A 273 -15.66 -3.16 -9.65
CA PHE A 273 -15.73 -2.50 -10.96
C PHE A 273 -14.36 -2.46 -11.63
N GLN A 274 -14.30 -2.86 -12.90
CA GLN A 274 -13.05 -2.84 -13.66
C GLN A 274 -13.22 -2.24 -15.04
N VAL A 275 -12.16 -1.61 -15.53
CA VAL A 275 -12.06 -1.06 -16.88
C VAL A 275 -10.93 -1.75 -17.63
N VAL A 276 -11.22 -2.25 -18.83
CA VAL A 276 -10.15 -2.58 -19.79
C VAL A 276 -10.14 -1.50 -20.86
N HIS A 277 -9.02 -0.81 -21.02
CA HIS A 277 -8.90 0.25 -22.04
C HIS A 277 -8.19 -0.26 -23.29
N ALA A 278 -8.56 0.29 -24.46
CA ALA A 278 -7.86 0.05 -25.71
C ALA A 278 -6.44 0.61 -25.66
N GLY A 279 -5.50 -0.03 -26.37
CA GLY A 279 -4.09 0.37 -26.39
C GLY A 279 -3.22 -0.30 -25.31
N GLY A 280 -1.92 -0.01 -25.37
CA GLY A 280 -0.93 -0.54 -24.44
C GLY A 280 -0.83 0.26 -23.14
N ASP A 281 -0.21 -0.35 -22.13
CA ASP A 281 0.03 0.26 -20.82
C ASP A 281 1.16 1.29 -20.89
N GLU A 282 1.03 2.41 -20.17
CA GLU A 282 2.14 3.32 -19.93
C GLU A 282 3.30 2.61 -19.20
N ALA A 283 3.00 1.68 -18.28
CA ALA A 283 4.01 0.91 -17.54
C ALA A 283 4.91 0.08 -18.47
N ALA A 284 4.33 -0.43 -19.56
CA ALA A 284 5.05 -1.15 -20.61
C ALA A 284 5.74 -0.21 -21.62
N GLY A 285 5.51 1.09 -21.53
CA GLY A 285 6.06 2.10 -22.44
C GLY A 285 5.40 2.06 -23.81
N ASP A 286 4.08 2.29 -23.87
CA ASP A 286 3.33 2.37 -25.13
C ASP A 286 4.04 3.31 -26.13
N PRO A 287 4.40 2.81 -27.34
CA PRO A 287 5.22 3.56 -28.29
C PRO A 287 4.48 4.67 -29.03
N HIS A 288 3.14 4.68 -28.99
CA HIS A 288 2.30 5.62 -29.72
C HIS A 288 1.72 6.69 -28.80
N GLN A 289 1.11 6.25 -27.69
CA GLN A 289 0.45 7.08 -26.71
C GLN A 289 1.43 7.63 -25.67
N GLY A 290 2.57 6.97 -25.41
CA GLY A 290 3.60 7.49 -24.50
C GLY A 290 3.02 7.82 -23.12
N THR A 291 3.27 9.02 -22.59
CA THR A 291 2.70 9.45 -21.30
C THR A 291 1.23 9.89 -21.38
N ASP A 292 0.58 9.76 -22.54
CA ASP A 292 -0.88 9.86 -22.64
C ASP A 292 -1.56 8.50 -22.43
N ALA A 293 -0.81 7.39 -22.53
CA ALA A 293 -1.30 6.06 -22.21
C ALA A 293 -1.75 5.99 -20.75
N ILE A 294 -2.77 5.20 -20.46
CA ILE A 294 -3.16 4.93 -19.09
C ILE A 294 -2.21 3.91 -18.49
N TRP A 295 -1.75 4.23 -17.28
CA TRP A 295 -1.05 3.30 -16.43
C TRP A 295 -2.02 2.36 -15.70
N SER A 296 -1.79 1.05 -15.69
CA SER A 296 -2.62 0.10 -14.91
C SER A 296 -2.60 0.40 -13.42
N HIS A 297 -3.76 0.55 -12.79
CA HIS A 297 -3.84 0.82 -11.36
C HIS A 297 -5.19 0.48 -10.74
N ARG A 298 -5.19 0.31 -9.41
CA ARG A 298 -6.38 0.46 -8.57
C ARG A 298 -6.51 1.89 -8.06
N TRP A 299 -7.75 2.42 -8.03
CA TRP A 299 -8.06 3.65 -7.31
C TRP A 299 -9.51 3.69 -6.80
N TYR A 300 -9.89 4.81 -6.18
CA TYR A 300 -11.27 5.13 -5.80
C TYR A 300 -11.80 6.37 -6.54
N ALA A 301 -12.90 6.22 -7.28
CA ALA A 301 -13.51 7.19 -8.18
C ALA A 301 -14.21 8.37 -7.48
N ASN A 302 -13.53 9.07 -6.57
CA ASN A 302 -14.04 10.23 -5.82
C ASN A 302 -14.19 11.52 -6.67
N LEU A 303 -14.95 11.45 -7.76
CA LEU A 303 -15.21 12.59 -8.64
C LEU A 303 -16.43 13.42 -8.24
N GLN A 304 -17.41 12.80 -7.58
CA GLN A 304 -18.70 13.39 -7.26
C GLN A 304 -18.98 13.20 -5.77
N ALA A 305 -19.63 14.19 -5.16
CA ALA A 305 -20.15 14.09 -3.79
C ALA A 305 -21.64 13.71 -3.80
N GLY A 306 -22.17 13.38 -2.62
CA GLY A 306 -23.61 13.08 -2.45
C GLY A 306 -23.98 11.66 -2.83
N GLY A 307 -23.03 10.73 -2.79
CA GLY A 307 -23.28 9.30 -2.87
C GLY A 307 -23.97 8.76 -1.61
N PRO A 308 -24.31 7.46 -1.62
CA PRO A 308 -24.87 6.76 -0.47
C PRO A 308 -24.07 7.05 0.81
N ASN A 309 -24.78 7.25 1.93
CA ASN A 309 -24.18 7.56 3.24
C ASN A 309 -23.24 8.79 3.25
N GLY A 310 -23.41 9.72 2.30
CA GLY A 310 -22.59 10.93 2.19
C GLY A 310 -21.21 10.68 1.57
N GLN A 311 -20.96 9.48 1.04
CA GLN A 311 -19.71 9.14 0.39
C GLN A 311 -19.54 9.83 -0.96
N VAL A 312 -18.30 9.86 -1.42
CA VAL A 312 -17.93 10.35 -2.75
C VAL A 312 -17.86 9.17 -3.72
N GLY A 313 -17.96 9.40 -5.03
CA GLY A 313 -17.90 8.34 -6.03
C GLY A 313 -18.26 8.83 -7.42
N VAL A 314 -18.67 7.91 -8.29
CA VAL A 314 -19.28 8.20 -9.60
C VAL A 314 -20.67 7.57 -9.64
N ASN A 315 -21.71 8.40 -9.82
CA ASN A 315 -23.06 7.90 -10.11
C ASN A 315 -23.09 7.38 -11.56
N VAL A 316 -23.34 6.08 -11.73
CA VAL A 316 -23.36 5.42 -13.04
C VAL A 316 -24.35 6.13 -13.96
N GLY A 317 -23.89 6.54 -15.15
CA GLY A 317 -24.72 7.27 -16.12
C GLY A 317 -24.63 8.80 -16.05
N SER A 318 -23.98 9.35 -15.02
CA SER A 318 -23.92 10.81 -14.81
C SER A 318 -22.75 11.50 -15.53
N ASN A 319 -22.90 12.80 -15.77
CA ASN A 319 -21.87 13.68 -16.32
C ASN A 319 -21.65 14.88 -15.39
N ALA A 320 -21.14 14.59 -14.19
CA ALA A 320 -20.79 15.58 -13.18
C ALA A 320 -19.39 15.30 -12.61
N GLY A 321 -18.86 16.25 -11.86
CA GLY A 321 -17.58 16.15 -11.16
C GLY A 321 -16.53 17.14 -11.66
N PHE A 322 -15.26 16.87 -11.35
CA PHE A 322 -14.12 17.77 -11.60
C PHE A 322 -13.95 18.21 -13.07
N VAL A 323 -14.26 17.33 -14.02
CA VAL A 323 -14.35 17.63 -15.46
C VAL A 323 -15.75 17.25 -15.94
N SER A 324 -16.25 17.84 -17.02
CA SER A 324 -17.54 17.44 -17.64
C SER A 324 -17.59 17.94 -19.08
N SER A 325 -18.39 17.31 -19.93
CA SER A 325 -18.48 17.68 -21.34
C SER A 325 -19.87 17.45 -21.92
N PRO A 326 -20.41 18.34 -22.78
CA PRO A 326 -21.67 18.09 -23.48
C PRO A 326 -21.61 16.88 -24.44
N LEU A 327 -20.42 16.35 -24.74
CA LEU A 327 -20.25 15.12 -25.53
C LEU A 327 -20.52 13.85 -24.73
N VAL A 328 -20.61 13.95 -23.39
CA VAL A 328 -20.87 12.83 -22.49
C VAL A 328 -22.35 12.86 -22.07
N PRO A 329 -23.13 11.79 -22.28
CA PRO A 329 -24.53 11.71 -21.86
C PRO A 329 -24.70 11.88 -20.34
N ASN A 330 -25.89 12.31 -19.90
CA ASN A 330 -26.19 12.53 -18.49
C ASN A 330 -27.52 11.87 -18.09
N ASN A 331 -27.49 10.56 -17.91
CA ASN A 331 -28.63 9.71 -17.56
C ASN A 331 -28.33 8.96 -16.23
N PRO A 332 -28.30 9.63 -15.07
CA PRO A 332 -27.90 9.01 -13.80
C PRO A 332 -28.84 7.89 -13.36
N THR A 333 -28.27 6.78 -12.92
CA THR A 333 -29.01 5.55 -12.52
C THR A 333 -29.32 5.49 -11.02
N GLY A 334 -28.53 6.21 -10.20
CA GLY A 334 -28.58 6.15 -8.74
C GLY A 334 -27.76 5.02 -8.11
N VAL A 335 -27.09 4.18 -8.91
CA VAL A 335 -26.07 3.21 -8.45
C VAL A 335 -24.69 3.86 -8.62
N TRP A 336 -23.78 3.60 -7.69
CA TRP A 336 -22.48 4.27 -7.64
C TRP A 336 -21.31 3.33 -7.88
N VAL A 337 -20.18 3.90 -8.29
CA VAL A 337 -18.88 3.23 -8.35
C VAL A 337 -17.91 4.01 -7.47
N GLY A 338 -17.24 3.29 -6.58
CA GLY A 338 -16.24 3.79 -5.65
C GLY A 338 -14.88 3.25 -6.07
N ASP A 339 -14.50 2.09 -5.55
CA ASP A 339 -13.32 1.35 -5.96
C ASP A 339 -13.37 0.96 -7.44
N TYR A 340 -12.24 1.07 -8.13
CA TYR A 340 -12.07 0.56 -9.49
C TYR A 340 -10.64 0.12 -9.75
N THR A 341 -10.48 -0.78 -10.72
CA THR A 341 -9.18 -1.08 -11.34
C THR A 341 -9.24 -0.79 -12.84
N VAL A 342 -8.08 -0.48 -13.44
CA VAL A 342 -7.95 -0.29 -14.89
C VAL A 342 -6.76 -1.06 -15.44
N GLN A 343 -6.95 -1.76 -16.57
CA GLN A 343 -5.95 -2.59 -17.24
C GLN A 343 -5.92 -2.32 -18.75
N PRO A 344 -4.78 -2.54 -19.44
CA PRO A 344 -4.64 -2.36 -20.88
C PRO A 344 -5.26 -3.53 -21.66
N GLU A 345 -5.45 -3.30 -22.96
CA GLU A 345 -6.03 -4.26 -23.89
C GLU A 345 -5.21 -5.54 -24.00
N ASN A 346 -3.87 -5.42 -24.04
CA ASN A 346 -2.96 -6.56 -24.13
C ASN A 346 -2.44 -7.02 -22.75
N GLY A 347 -3.19 -6.77 -21.67
CA GLY A 347 -2.88 -7.28 -20.34
C GLY A 347 -2.91 -8.82 -20.29
N GLY A 348 -1.88 -9.43 -19.71
CA GLY A 348 -1.87 -10.86 -19.42
C GLY A 348 -2.59 -11.20 -18.13
N LEU A 349 -2.88 -12.49 -17.90
CA LEU A 349 -3.54 -12.99 -16.68
C LEU A 349 -2.91 -12.43 -15.39
N GLY A 350 -1.59 -12.23 -15.36
CA GLY A 350 -0.91 -11.72 -14.19
C GLY A 350 -1.27 -10.28 -13.83
N VAL A 351 -1.45 -9.39 -14.81
CA VAL A 351 -1.91 -8.00 -14.57
C VAL A 351 -3.34 -8.01 -14.06
N PHE A 352 -4.25 -8.76 -14.70
CA PHE A 352 -5.64 -8.87 -14.25
C PHE A 352 -5.74 -9.41 -12.81
N ALA A 353 -4.96 -10.45 -12.49
CA ALA A 353 -4.92 -11.01 -11.16
C ALA A 353 -4.27 -10.06 -10.13
N HIS A 354 -3.21 -9.34 -10.50
CA HIS A 354 -2.55 -8.37 -9.63
C HIS A 354 -3.51 -7.24 -9.23
N GLU A 355 -4.15 -6.62 -10.21
CA GLU A 355 -5.08 -5.52 -9.97
C GLU A 355 -6.30 -5.98 -9.16
N TYR A 356 -6.83 -7.17 -9.44
CA TYR A 356 -7.94 -7.69 -8.65
C TYR A 356 -7.51 -8.02 -7.21
N ALA A 357 -6.25 -8.38 -6.97
CA ALA A 357 -5.75 -8.60 -5.62
C ALA A 357 -5.70 -7.31 -4.79
N HIS A 358 -5.43 -6.16 -5.42
CA HIS A 358 -5.62 -4.86 -4.77
C HIS A 358 -7.07 -4.60 -4.40
N ASP A 359 -8.00 -4.99 -5.28
CA ASP A 359 -9.43 -4.87 -5.01
C ASP A 359 -9.87 -5.75 -3.81
N LEU A 360 -9.11 -6.79 -3.47
CA LEU A 360 -9.31 -7.57 -2.23
C LEU A 360 -8.57 -7.00 -1.00
N GLY A 361 -7.88 -5.87 -1.15
CA GLY A 361 -7.18 -5.16 -0.08
C GLY A 361 -5.72 -5.55 0.11
N LEU A 362 -5.06 -6.18 -0.88
CA LEU A 362 -3.62 -6.41 -0.82
C LEU A 362 -2.84 -5.19 -1.33
N PRO A 363 -1.72 -4.81 -0.68
CA PRO A 363 -0.84 -3.76 -1.18
C PRO A 363 0.12 -4.28 -2.24
N ASP A 364 0.73 -3.35 -2.99
CA ASP A 364 1.95 -3.65 -3.73
C ASP A 364 3.07 -4.07 -2.78
N LEU A 365 3.83 -5.09 -3.19
CA LEU A 365 4.98 -5.60 -2.46
C LEU A 365 6.32 -5.28 -3.14
N TYR A 366 6.32 -4.65 -4.31
CA TYR A 366 7.51 -4.00 -4.88
C TYR A 366 7.74 -2.61 -4.25
N ASP A 367 8.83 -1.94 -4.62
CA ASP A 367 9.13 -0.59 -4.14
C ASP A 367 8.36 0.44 -4.99
N THR A 368 7.44 1.17 -4.35
CA THR A 368 6.52 2.14 -4.95
C THR A 368 6.93 3.59 -4.70
N SER A 369 8.10 3.83 -4.10
CA SER A 369 8.48 5.17 -3.63
C SER A 369 8.68 6.18 -4.75
N GLY A 370 9.10 5.71 -5.93
CA GLY A 370 9.52 6.58 -7.04
C GLY A 370 10.64 7.56 -6.65
N ASN A 371 11.33 7.34 -5.53
CA ASN A 371 12.18 8.35 -4.90
C ASN A 371 13.58 8.44 -5.54
N THR A 372 13.93 7.49 -6.41
CA THR A 372 15.20 7.46 -7.13
C THR A 372 14.96 7.70 -8.62
N PRO A 373 15.92 8.31 -9.35
CA PRO A 373 15.73 8.70 -10.77
C PRO A 373 15.33 7.59 -11.73
N THR A 374 15.44 6.34 -11.30
CA THR A 374 15.17 5.16 -12.09
C THR A 374 14.29 4.16 -11.35
N GLY A 375 13.74 4.50 -10.19
CA GLY A 375 13.01 3.57 -9.32
C GLY A 375 13.91 2.57 -8.57
N ALA A 376 13.65 2.42 -7.27
CA ALA A 376 14.27 1.40 -6.44
C ALA A 376 13.62 0.03 -6.72
N GLU A 377 14.26 -1.04 -6.28
CA GLU A 377 13.75 -2.40 -6.46
C GLU A 377 14.04 -3.19 -5.20
N ASN A 378 13.07 -3.93 -4.67
CA ASN A 378 13.27 -4.78 -3.50
C ASN A 378 13.34 -6.26 -3.89
N ASN A 379 13.46 -7.13 -2.90
CA ASN A 379 13.70 -8.56 -3.10
C ASN A 379 12.45 -9.45 -3.09
N THR A 380 11.24 -8.88 -3.00
CA THR A 380 10.01 -9.66 -3.25
C THR A 380 10.00 -10.14 -4.70
N ALA A 381 10.48 -9.31 -5.63
CA ALA A 381 10.86 -9.67 -6.99
C ALA A 381 9.84 -10.62 -7.66
N PHE A 382 10.28 -11.75 -8.21
CA PHE A 382 9.40 -12.73 -8.84
C PHE A 382 8.72 -13.69 -7.85
N TRP A 383 8.92 -13.56 -6.54
CA TRP A 383 8.32 -14.50 -5.57
C TRP A 383 6.82 -14.33 -5.37
N THR A 384 6.19 -13.25 -5.82
CA THR A 384 4.77 -13.02 -5.55
C THR A 384 4.07 -12.31 -6.70
N LEU A 385 2.79 -12.66 -6.90
CA LEU A 385 1.85 -11.90 -7.72
C LEU A 385 1.87 -10.40 -7.39
N MET A 386 1.94 -10.01 -6.11
CA MET A 386 1.91 -8.59 -5.71
C MET A 386 3.24 -7.85 -5.97
N SER A 387 4.11 -8.43 -6.81
CA SER A 387 5.37 -7.85 -7.24
C SER A 387 5.62 -8.23 -8.70
N SER A 388 6.83 -8.61 -9.05
CA SER A 388 7.20 -8.93 -10.43
C SER A 388 6.66 -10.28 -10.89
N GLY A 389 6.16 -11.11 -9.96
CA GLY A 389 5.51 -12.39 -10.27
C GLY A 389 4.26 -12.24 -11.14
N ALA A 390 3.61 -11.07 -11.16
CA ALA A 390 2.53 -10.75 -12.11
C ALA A 390 3.00 -10.66 -13.57
N ASN A 391 4.30 -10.45 -13.81
CA ASN A 391 4.83 -10.20 -15.15
C ASN A 391 5.54 -11.41 -15.76
N ILE A 392 5.45 -12.60 -15.17
CA ILE A 392 6.10 -13.81 -15.71
C ILE A 392 5.25 -14.42 -16.85
N GLY A 393 5.93 -15.04 -17.81
CA GLY A 393 5.31 -15.91 -18.83
C GLY A 393 5.90 -17.32 -18.79
N ASP A 394 5.35 -18.23 -19.59
CA ASP A 394 5.81 -19.62 -19.74
C ASP A 394 7.23 -19.80 -20.32
N GLY A 395 7.93 -18.69 -20.61
CA GLY A 395 9.26 -18.65 -21.22
C GLY A 395 9.28 -18.90 -22.73
N GLY A 396 8.11 -18.96 -23.36
CA GLY A 396 7.91 -19.01 -24.79
C GLY A 396 8.11 -17.66 -25.49
N PRO A 397 7.93 -17.61 -26.82
CA PRO A 397 8.13 -16.41 -27.61
C PRO A 397 6.92 -15.45 -27.65
N ASP A 398 5.81 -15.82 -27.01
CA ASP A 398 4.51 -15.17 -27.21
C ASP A 398 4.24 -13.99 -26.27
N GLY A 399 5.19 -13.67 -25.40
CA GLY A 399 5.15 -12.53 -24.48
C GLY A 399 5.39 -12.95 -23.03
N ILE A 400 5.43 -11.96 -22.15
CA ILE A 400 5.48 -12.15 -20.69
C ILE A 400 4.18 -11.65 -20.05
N GLY A 401 3.92 -12.05 -18.80
CA GLY A 401 2.79 -11.58 -17.99
C GLY A 401 1.50 -12.42 -18.04
N ASP A 402 1.47 -13.50 -18.83
CA ASP A 402 0.28 -14.35 -18.97
C ASP A 402 0.30 -15.63 -18.11
N ASP A 403 1.42 -15.90 -17.41
CA ASP A 403 1.64 -17.02 -16.48
C ASP A 403 2.20 -16.50 -15.14
N PRO A 404 1.36 -15.86 -14.30
CA PRO A 404 1.83 -15.31 -13.03
C PRO A 404 2.31 -16.41 -12.07
N THR A 405 3.06 -16.01 -11.04
CA THR A 405 3.41 -16.90 -9.91
C THR A 405 2.25 -17.01 -8.92
N ASP A 406 2.35 -17.94 -7.96
CA ASP A 406 1.43 -17.97 -6.83
C ASP A 406 1.59 -16.72 -5.94
N MET A 407 0.56 -16.42 -5.14
CA MET A 407 0.64 -15.46 -4.04
C MET A 407 1.53 -16.02 -2.91
N GLY A 408 2.23 -15.13 -2.19
CA GLY A 408 2.92 -15.50 -0.97
C GLY A 408 1.94 -15.82 0.17
N VAL A 409 2.37 -16.62 1.15
CA VAL A 409 1.51 -17.01 2.27
C VAL A 409 1.13 -15.84 3.20
N TRP A 410 1.85 -14.71 3.16
CA TRP A 410 1.45 -13.51 3.89
C TRP A 410 0.16 -12.95 3.29
N GLU A 411 0.09 -12.85 1.96
CA GLU A 411 -1.07 -12.43 1.18
C GLU A 411 -2.26 -13.37 1.42
N LEU A 412 -2.03 -14.69 1.34
CA LEU A 412 -3.06 -15.69 1.65
C LEU A 412 -3.59 -15.53 3.09
N PHE A 413 -2.74 -15.14 4.04
CA PHE A 413 -3.16 -14.86 5.42
C PHE A 413 -4.00 -13.58 5.52
N GLN A 414 -3.60 -12.50 4.85
CA GLN A 414 -4.36 -11.24 4.80
C GLN A 414 -5.76 -11.42 4.22
N LEU A 415 -5.92 -12.34 3.26
CA LEU A 415 -7.20 -12.68 2.63
C LEU A 415 -8.03 -13.72 3.41
N GLY A 416 -7.48 -14.25 4.50
CA GLY A 416 -8.10 -15.31 5.30
C GLY A 416 -8.06 -16.70 4.64
N TRP A 417 -7.33 -16.86 3.55
CA TRP A 417 -7.28 -18.12 2.79
C TRP A 417 -6.42 -19.21 3.43
N LEU A 418 -5.68 -18.87 4.49
CA LEU A 418 -5.06 -19.85 5.38
C LEU A 418 -5.95 -20.25 6.56
N ASN A 419 -7.11 -19.60 6.78
CA ASN A 419 -8.02 -19.98 7.87
C ASN A 419 -8.64 -21.36 7.63
N ALA A 420 -9.23 -21.90 8.69
CA ALA A 420 -9.93 -23.16 8.64
C ALA A 420 -11.08 -23.12 7.63
N GLN A 421 -11.22 -24.18 6.83
CA GLN A 421 -12.30 -24.36 5.87
C GLN A 421 -13.15 -25.55 6.33
N GLY A 422 -14.23 -25.28 7.07
CA GLY A 422 -15.02 -26.31 7.72
C GLY A 422 -14.22 -27.05 8.80
N ASP A 423 -14.04 -28.37 8.64
CA ASP A 423 -13.26 -29.22 9.55
C ASP A 423 -11.77 -29.35 9.17
N LYS A 424 -11.35 -28.66 8.10
CA LYS A 424 -9.96 -28.65 7.64
C LYS A 424 -9.24 -27.38 8.06
N GLY A 425 -7.93 -27.49 8.26
CA GLY A 425 -7.10 -26.36 8.66
C GLY A 425 -7.22 -25.99 10.14
N PRO A 426 -6.76 -24.80 10.56
CA PRO A 426 -6.13 -23.77 9.71
C PRO A 426 -4.91 -24.31 8.97
N PHE A 427 -4.63 -23.76 7.80
CA PHE A 427 -3.52 -24.15 6.94
C PHE A 427 -2.23 -23.38 7.27
N TYR A 428 -2.14 -22.85 8.48
CA TYR A 428 -0.93 -22.26 9.02
C TYR A 428 -0.70 -22.73 10.46
N GLU A 429 0.56 -22.68 10.89
CA GLU A 429 0.96 -22.91 12.28
C GLU A 429 1.67 -21.67 12.82
N VAL A 430 1.67 -21.50 14.15
CA VAL A 430 2.40 -20.43 14.82
C VAL A 430 3.53 -21.02 15.65
N ALA A 431 4.73 -20.48 15.47
CA ALA A 431 5.89 -20.73 16.32
C ALA A 431 6.24 -19.44 17.09
N ARG A 432 7.06 -19.58 18.14
CA ARG A 432 7.48 -18.45 18.99
C ARG A 432 8.99 -18.42 19.11
N ALA A 433 9.57 -17.23 19.01
CA ALA A 433 10.98 -17.03 19.35
C ALA A 433 11.27 -17.54 20.77
N GLY A 434 12.46 -18.13 20.96
CA GLY A 434 12.84 -18.72 22.24
C GLY A 434 12.32 -20.15 22.48
N GLU A 435 11.36 -20.63 21.69
CA GLU A 435 10.80 -21.98 21.80
C GLU A 435 11.27 -22.89 20.66
N LYS A 436 11.33 -24.20 20.94
CA LYS A 436 11.62 -25.21 19.94
C LYS A 436 10.34 -25.86 19.44
N SER A 437 10.12 -25.83 18.13
CA SER A 437 9.00 -26.49 17.46
C SER A 437 9.46 -27.17 16.15
N ASN A 438 8.69 -28.15 15.67
CA ASN A 438 8.94 -28.81 14.39
C ASN A 438 7.66 -28.79 13.57
N HIS A 439 7.79 -28.45 12.31
CA HIS A 439 6.70 -28.22 11.38
C HIS A 439 6.94 -29.05 10.13
N LYS A 440 5.89 -29.68 9.63
CA LYS A 440 5.92 -30.35 8.32
C LYS A 440 5.18 -29.45 7.34
N LEU A 441 5.91 -28.65 6.59
CA LEU A 441 5.39 -27.64 5.68
C LEU A 441 5.06 -28.31 4.33
N GLY A 442 3.83 -28.15 3.85
CA GLY A 442 3.43 -28.54 2.49
C GLY A 442 3.88 -27.51 1.46
N PRO A 443 3.62 -27.71 0.15
CA PRO A 443 3.70 -26.64 -0.85
C PRO A 443 2.82 -25.44 -0.45
N ASN A 444 3.17 -24.24 -0.92
CA ASN A 444 2.46 -23.00 -0.61
C ASN A 444 1.02 -23.00 -1.15
N VAL A 445 0.76 -23.50 -2.37
CA VAL A 445 -0.58 -23.50 -3.00
C VAL A 445 -0.76 -24.75 -3.88
N PRO A 446 -1.96 -25.35 -3.97
CA PRO A 446 -3.11 -25.17 -3.08
C PRO A 446 -2.92 -25.90 -1.75
N ALA A 447 -3.83 -25.69 -0.81
CA ALA A 447 -3.81 -26.30 0.51
C ALA A 447 -3.74 -27.84 0.46
N THR A 448 -2.87 -28.40 1.30
CA THR A 448 -2.77 -29.84 1.51
C THR A 448 -3.23 -30.22 2.93
N LYS A 449 -2.92 -31.43 3.39
CA LYS A 449 -3.13 -31.81 4.81
C LYS A 449 -2.11 -31.17 5.75
N SER A 450 -0.98 -30.74 5.20
CA SER A 450 0.07 -30.04 5.94
C SER A 450 -0.17 -28.53 5.87
N PRO A 451 0.27 -27.74 6.86
CA PRO A 451 0.22 -26.29 6.76
C PRO A 451 0.96 -25.79 5.51
N GLN A 452 0.46 -24.72 4.91
CA GLN A 452 1.08 -23.94 3.85
C GLN A 452 2.10 -22.94 4.43
N ALA A 453 1.87 -22.47 5.67
CA ALA A 453 2.68 -21.44 6.31
C ALA A 453 3.06 -21.75 7.75
N VAL A 454 4.20 -21.22 8.21
CA VAL A 454 4.52 -21.08 9.63
C VAL A 454 4.85 -19.62 9.93
N PHE A 455 4.14 -19.03 10.90
CA PHE A 455 4.44 -17.69 11.41
C PHE A 455 5.26 -17.79 12.70
N VAL A 456 6.51 -17.34 12.67
CA VAL A 456 7.39 -17.29 13.85
C VAL A 456 7.27 -15.91 14.48
N THR A 457 6.42 -15.79 15.49
CA THR A 457 6.22 -14.54 16.23
C THR A 457 7.44 -14.19 17.07
N LEU A 458 7.86 -12.92 16.99
CA LEU A 458 9.02 -12.38 17.69
C LEU A 458 8.58 -11.46 18.85
N PRO A 459 9.48 -11.11 19.80
CA PRO A 459 9.24 -9.99 20.70
C PRO A 459 9.06 -8.70 19.89
N ASP A 460 8.13 -7.84 20.30
CA ASP A 460 7.85 -6.59 19.59
C ASP A 460 9.15 -5.80 19.33
N LYS A 461 9.31 -5.31 18.09
CA LYS A 461 10.40 -4.43 17.70
C LYS A 461 10.23 -3.09 18.42
N VAL A 462 11.28 -2.66 19.13
CA VAL A 462 11.29 -1.39 19.85
C VAL A 462 11.99 -0.32 19.01
N ILE A 463 11.34 0.81 18.78
CA ILE A 463 11.88 1.96 18.05
C ILE A 463 11.76 3.20 18.94
N PRO A 464 12.83 4.02 19.10
CA PRO A 464 12.73 5.28 19.82
C PRO A 464 11.67 6.21 19.22
N LEU A 465 10.91 6.86 20.09
CA LEU A 465 9.90 7.87 19.79
C LEU A 465 10.34 9.21 20.35
N GLU A 466 10.50 10.18 19.46
CA GLU A 466 10.82 11.56 19.84
C GLU A 466 9.56 12.41 19.78
N LEU A 467 8.98 12.69 20.95
CA LEU A 467 7.80 13.54 21.12
C LEU A 467 8.15 15.04 21.13
N GLY A 468 9.45 15.35 21.12
CA GLY A 468 10.00 16.71 21.14
C GLY A 468 10.07 17.32 22.54
N PRO A 469 10.66 18.52 22.67
CA PRO A 469 10.91 19.13 23.98
C PRO A 469 9.61 19.64 24.66
N PRO A 470 9.60 19.75 25.99
CA PRO A 470 8.56 20.43 26.77
C PRO A 470 8.29 21.88 26.32
N ALA A 471 7.11 22.41 26.62
CA ALA A 471 6.79 23.81 26.38
C ALA A 471 7.49 24.72 27.41
N GLU A 472 7.55 24.25 28.65
CA GLU A 472 8.36 24.82 29.73
C GLU A 472 8.98 23.72 30.61
N GLY A 473 9.98 24.07 31.41
CA GLY A 473 10.62 23.10 32.30
C GLY A 473 11.40 21.99 31.57
N ASP A 474 11.50 20.83 32.24
CA ASP A 474 12.27 19.66 31.79
C ASP A 474 11.37 18.45 31.44
N SER A 475 10.06 18.54 31.64
CA SER A 475 9.08 17.47 31.39
C SER A 475 7.71 18.04 31.02
N PHE A 476 6.84 17.20 30.45
CA PHE A 476 5.43 17.47 30.20
C PHE A 476 4.61 16.20 30.47
N PHE A 477 3.28 16.34 30.54
CA PHE A 477 2.40 15.19 30.67
C PHE A 477 2.03 14.64 29.29
N TRP A 478 2.21 13.34 29.10
CA TRP A 478 1.86 12.63 27.88
C TRP A 478 0.78 11.60 28.15
N SER A 479 -0.20 11.51 27.27
CA SER A 479 -1.33 10.58 27.37
C SER A 479 -0.96 9.11 27.25
N THR A 480 0.29 8.82 26.87
CA THR A 480 0.72 7.59 26.17
C THR A 480 0.01 7.43 24.82
N ARG A 481 0.35 6.36 24.10
CA ARG A 481 -0.28 6.01 22.82
C ARG A 481 -0.58 4.52 22.76
N GLY A 482 -1.64 4.18 22.03
CA GLY A 482 -2.08 2.79 21.86
C GLY A 482 -3.55 2.73 21.46
N ASN A 483 -4.00 1.52 21.18
CA ASN A 483 -5.39 1.22 20.89
C ASN A 483 -6.18 1.01 22.19
N ASP A 484 -7.49 1.26 22.15
CA ASP A 484 -8.46 1.05 23.24
C ASP A 484 -8.05 1.73 24.56
N LEU A 485 -7.40 2.90 24.48
CA LEU A 485 -7.01 3.66 25.65
C LEU A 485 -8.17 4.47 26.21
N ASN A 486 -8.16 4.65 27.53
CA ASN A 486 -8.94 5.67 28.23
C ASN A 486 -8.13 6.16 29.42
N THR A 487 -7.12 6.99 29.13
CA THR A 487 -6.18 7.51 30.12
C THR A 487 -6.63 8.87 30.62
N SER A 488 -6.25 9.24 31.84
CA SER A 488 -6.52 10.57 32.38
C SER A 488 -5.44 11.07 33.32
N MET A 489 -5.39 12.39 33.48
CA MET A 489 -4.67 13.06 34.56
C MET A 489 -5.62 14.04 35.25
N THR A 490 -5.70 13.99 36.57
CA THR A 490 -6.67 14.75 37.37
C THR A 490 -5.99 15.64 38.41
N ALA A 491 -6.44 16.89 38.56
CA ALA A 491 -5.97 17.82 39.59
C ALA A 491 -7.13 18.49 40.35
N SER A 492 -6.93 18.70 41.66
CA SER A 492 -7.85 19.49 42.49
C SER A 492 -7.55 20.98 42.35
N VAL A 493 -8.45 21.71 41.69
CA VAL A 493 -8.30 23.14 41.38
C VAL A 493 -9.65 23.84 41.46
N SER A 494 -9.65 25.14 41.79
CA SER A 494 -10.83 25.99 41.78
C SER A 494 -10.58 27.24 40.96
N GLY A 495 -11.53 27.64 40.13
CA GLY A 495 -11.43 28.85 39.33
C GLY A 495 -12.40 28.86 38.16
N THR A 496 -12.21 29.82 37.26
CA THR A 496 -13.15 30.06 36.14
C THR A 496 -12.51 30.01 34.76
N ALA A 497 -11.21 30.26 34.64
CA ALA A 497 -10.48 30.23 33.38
C ALA A 497 -9.30 29.25 33.46
N LEU A 498 -9.20 28.34 32.49
CA LEU A 498 -8.06 27.43 32.34
C LEU A 498 -7.27 27.79 31.09
N THR A 499 -5.95 27.79 31.22
CA THR A 499 -4.99 27.86 30.11
C THR A 499 -4.00 26.72 30.19
N ALA A 500 -3.55 26.20 29.04
CA ALA A 500 -2.47 25.23 28.94
C ALA A 500 -1.73 25.38 27.61
N GLN A 501 -0.55 24.80 27.49
CA GLN A 501 0.04 24.44 26.21
C GLN A 501 -0.29 22.98 25.91
N VAL A 502 -0.70 22.71 24.67
CA VAL A 502 -0.95 21.35 24.20
C VAL A 502 -0.23 21.10 22.89
N ARG A 503 0.23 19.87 22.70
CA ARG A 503 0.74 19.34 21.43
C ARG A 503 0.02 18.03 21.23
N TYR A 504 -0.37 17.71 20.01
CA TYR A 504 -1.07 16.46 19.76
C TYR A 504 -0.95 16.01 18.31
N ASP A 505 -0.92 14.70 18.14
CA ASP A 505 -1.17 13.99 16.89
C ASP A 505 -2.12 12.86 17.23
N ILE A 506 -3.39 13.03 16.84
CA ILE A 506 -4.52 12.20 17.24
C ILE A 506 -5.28 11.84 15.96
N GLU A 507 -5.70 10.58 15.84
CA GLU A 507 -6.48 10.15 14.68
C GLU A 507 -7.77 10.97 14.56
N GLN A 508 -7.84 11.75 13.49
CA GLN A 508 -8.93 12.69 13.25
C GLN A 508 -10.29 11.96 13.17
N ASP A 509 -11.25 12.43 13.97
CA ASP A 509 -12.65 12.00 14.04
C ASP A 509 -12.92 10.66 14.76
N TRP A 510 -11.87 9.97 15.20
CA TRP A 510 -11.96 8.65 15.85
C TRP A 510 -11.43 8.70 17.28
N ASP A 511 -10.26 9.31 17.47
CA ASP A 511 -9.63 9.48 18.77
C ASP A 511 -9.80 10.90 19.29
N TYR A 512 -9.91 11.03 20.61
CA TYR A 512 -10.18 12.33 21.23
C TYR A 512 -9.49 12.52 22.58
N ALA A 513 -8.91 13.70 22.76
CA ALA A 513 -8.60 14.24 24.08
C ALA A 513 -9.71 15.18 24.57
N PHE A 514 -9.97 15.21 25.87
CA PHE A 514 -10.98 16.06 26.49
C PHE A 514 -10.40 16.80 27.68
N LEU A 515 -10.77 18.08 27.82
CA LEU A 515 -10.76 18.74 29.11
C LEU A 515 -12.12 18.49 29.79
N GLU A 516 -12.11 18.03 31.02
CA GLU A 516 -13.31 17.76 31.80
C GLU A 516 -13.22 18.43 33.18
N ALA A 517 -14.35 18.89 33.70
CA ALA A 517 -14.45 19.54 35.02
C ALA A 517 -15.44 18.81 35.92
N SER A 518 -15.21 18.87 37.23
CA SER A 518 -16.09 18.30 38.24
C SER A 518 -16.36 19.25 39.41
N THR A 519 -17.60 19.25 39.89
CA THR A 519 -18.04 20.00 41.09
C THR A 519 -18.13 19.12 42.35
N ASN A 520 -17.97 17.80 42.20
CA ASN A 520 -18.13 16.83 43.28
C ASN A 520 -17.10 15.69 43.28
N GLY A 521 -16.19 15.66 42.29
CA GLY A 521 -15.16 14.64 42.13
C GLY A 521 -15.61 13.28 41.59
N THR A 522 -16.88 13.12 41.26
CA THR A 522 -17.46 11.83 40.81
C THR A 522 -18.13 11.93 39.44
N THR A 523 -18.78 13.05 39.13
CA THR A 523 -19.35 13.34 37.81
C THR A 523 -18.46 14.32 37.06
N TRP A 524 -18.17 14.00 35.81
CA TRP A 524 -17.28 14.78 34.95
C TRP A 524 -18.04 15.29 33.74
N THR A 525 -17.87 16.58 33.44
CA THR A 525 -18.52 17.23 32.30
C THR A 525 -17.44 17.69 31.32
N PRO A 526 -17.51 17.31 30.04
CA PRO A 526 -16.64 17.87 29.00
C PRO A 526 -16.75 19.38 28.92
N VAL A 527 -15.61 20.05 28.82
CA VAL A 527 -15.48 21.50 28.77
C VAL A 527 -15.05 21.91 27.38
N MET A 528 -15.81 22.82 26.77
CA MET A 528 -15.46 23.40 25.48
C MET A 528 -14.16 24.19 25.57
N THR A 529 -13.24 23.92 24.66
CA THR A 529 -11.98 24.64 24.51
C THR A 529 -11.95 25.39 23.17
N ASN A 530 -10.93 26.22 22.97
CA ASN A 530 -10.60 26.78 21.65
C ASN A 530 -10.02 25.74 20.67
N ARG A 531 -9.81 24.49 21.11
CA ARG A 531 -9.31 23.36 20.31
C ARG A 531 -10.36 22.28 20.04
N SER A 532 -11.57 22.43 20.58
CA SER A 532 -12.61 21.41 20.43
C SER A 532 -13.12 21.30 18.99
N ASP A 533 -13.20 20.07 18.51
CA ASP A 533 -13.82 19.68 17.26
C ASP A 533 -15.35 19.70 17.38
N ARG A 534 -15.98 20.56 16.57
CA ARG A 534 -17.40 20.88 16.62
C ARG A 534 -18.10 20.42 15.35
N PRO A 535 -19.41 20.09 15.42
CA PRO A 535 -20.20 19.83 14.22
C PRO A 535 -20.02 20.92 13.16
N GLY A 536 -19.56 20.52 11.95
CA GLY A 536 -19.34 21.41 10.82
C GLY A 536 -17.90 21.92 10.63
N HIS A 537 -16.93 21.47 11.43
CA HIS A 537 -15.52 21.83 11.25
C HIS A 537 -14.86 21.12 10.05
N ASP A 538 -15.31 19.90 9.69
CA ASP A 538 -14.73 19.10 8.58
C ASP A 538 -15.66 18.05 7.92
N GLY A 539 -16.96 18.01 8.26
CA GLY A 539 -17.96 17.15 7.62
C GLY A 539 -18.26 15.83 8.33
N ALA A 540 -17.37 15.31 9.19
CA ALA A 540 -17.59 14.11 10.00
C ALA A 540 -16.98 14.30 11.40
N HIS A 541 -17.80 14.62 12.42
CA HIS A 541 -17.28 15.13 13.71
C HIS A 541 -17.21 14.14 14.88
N ASN A 542 -17.48 12.84 14.64
CA ASN A 542 -17.61 11.82 15.70
C ASN A 542 -17.75 10.39 15.16
N GLN A 543 -16.82 9.91 14.33
CA GLN A 543 -16.95 8.58 13.71
C GLN A 543 -16.86 7.43 14.72
N SER A 544 -16.14 7.60 15.84
CA SER A 544 -16.08 6.62 16.92
C SER A 544 -17.26 6.67 17.90
N GLY A 545 -18.04 7.75 17.90
CA GLY A 545 -19.06 8.00 18.92
C GLY A 545 -18.51 8.51 20.26
N PHE A 546 -17.23 8.89 20.35
CA PHE A 546 -16.62 9.42 21.58
C PHE A 546 -16.87 10.91 21.83
N ASN A 547 -17.21 11.69 20.78
CA ASN A 547 -17.34 13.15 20.82
C ASN A 547 -18.78 13.66 20.72
N ASP A 548 -19.75 12.99 21.36
CA ASP A 548 -21.16 13.44 21.37
C ASP A 548 -21.34 14.87 21.93
N SER A 549 -20.40 15.32 22.76
CA SER A 549 -20.40 16.65 23.36
C SER A 549 -19.89 17.76 22.43
N GLY A 550 -19.17 17.43 21.35
CA GLY A 550 -18.43 18.39 20.52
C GLY A 550 -17.28 19.09 21.25
N ALA A 551 -16.85 18.59 22.41
CA ALA A 551 -15.79 19.17 23.23
C ALA A 551 -14.42 18.51 23.00
N GLY A 552 -14.37 17.37 22.31
CA GLY A 552 -13.17 16.58 22.06
C GLY A 552 -12.17 17.33 21.18
N ILE A 553 -10.90 17.01 21.36
CA ILE A 553 -9.76 17.55 20.61
C ILE A 553 -9.19 16.40 19.80
N THR A 554 -9.05 16.60 18.50
CA THR A 554 -8.58 15.59 17.54
C THR A 554 -7.73 16.24 16.43
N GLY A 555 -7.12 15.43 15.56
CA GLY A 555 -6.21 15.89 14.50
C GLY A 555 -4.79 16.13 15.00
N THR A 556 -4.05 17.01 14.33
CA THR A 556 -2.62 17.23 14.60
C THR A 556 -2.28 18.72 14.77
N THR A 557 -1.23 19.01 15.55
CA THR A 557 -0.61 20.34 15.67
C THR A 557 0.69 20.48 14.86
N ASP A 558 1.00 19.51 14.00
CA ASP A 558 2.25 19.45 13.22
C ASP A 558 3.50 19.59 14.10
N GLY A 559 3.47 18.97 15.29
CA GLY A 559 4.55 19.01 16.28
C GLY A 559 4.69 20.33 17.06
N ALA A 560 3.83 21.33 16.83
CA ALA A 560 3.89 22.58 17.57
C ALA A 560 3.17 22.49 18.93
N TRP A 561 3.72 23.15 19.95
CA TRP A 561 2.94 23.50 21.14
C TRP A 561 2.00 24.65 20.79
N VAL A 562 0.72 24.48 21.09
CA VAL A 562 -0.32 25.46 20.79
C VAL A 562 -1.14 25.77 22.05
N PRO A 563 -1.63 27.01 22.21
CA PRO A 563 -2.38 27.38 23.41
C PRO A 563 -3.77 26.72 23.41
N LEU A 564 -4.13 26.17 24.56
CA LEU A 564 -5.48 25.73 24.92
C LEU A 564 -6.06 26.71 25.94
N THR A 565 -7.28 27.16 25.70
CA THR A 565 -8.05 28.03 26.60
C THR A 565 -9.46 27.50 26.78
N ALA A 566 -9.98 27.61 28.00
CA ALA A 566 -11.33 27.16 28.35
C ALA A 566 -11.93 27.97 29.50
N THR A 567 -13.27 28.09 29.49
CA THR A 567 -14.04 28.61 30.63
C THR A 567 -14.58 27.44 31.43
N LEU A 568 -14.19 27.33 32.70
CA LEU A 568 -14.62 26.26 33.59
C LEU A 568 -16.05 26.53 34.13
N PRO A 569 -16.89 25.49 34.29
CA PRO A 569 -18.18 25.63 34.93
C PRO A 569 -18.07 26.21 36.35
N ALA A 570 -19.06 27.02 36.75
CA ALA A 570 -19.11 27.57 38.10
C ALA A 570 -19.15 26.44 39.15
N GLY A 571 -18.35 26.58 40.22
CA GLY A 571 -18.25 25.57 41.26
C GLY A 571 -17.31 24.41 40.92
N THR A 572 -16.48 24.53 39.88
CA THR A 572 -15.41 23.55 39.59
C THR A 572 -14.47 23.41 40.79
N THR A 573 -14.25 22.15 41.18
CA THR A 573 -13.36 21.73 42.28
C THR A 573 -12.23 20.83 41.82
N GLN A 574 -12.37 20.23 40.63
CA GLN A 574 -11.35 19.40 39.98
C GLN A 574 -11.44 19.55 38.46
N VAL A 575 -10.31 19.39 37.80
CA VAL A 575 -10.22 19.26 36.34
C VAL A 575 -9.47 17.98 36.00
N ARG A 576 -9.76 17.40 34.84
CA ARG A 576 -8.96 16.33 34.28
C ARG A 576 -8.79 16.50 32.77
N PHE A 577 -7.64 16.10 32.28
CA PHE A 577 -7.48 15.78 30.87
C PHE A 577 -7.68 14.29 30.70
N ARG A 578 -8.45 13.89 29.70
CA ARG A 578 -8.74 12.48 29.39
C ARG A 578 -8.44 12.23 27.92
N TYR A 579 -7.73 11.15 27.60
CA TYR A 579 -7.45 10.73 26.24
C TYR A 579 -8.09 9.37 26.00
N GLN A 580 -8.91 9.28 24.96
CA GLN A 580 -9.65 8.08 24.62
C GLN A 580 -9.38 7.73 23.16
N THR A 581 -8.93 6.49 22.94
CA THR A 581 -8.66 5.96 21.61
C THR A 581 -9.54 4.77 21.30
N ASP A 582 -9.73 4.54 20.02
CA ASP A 582 -10.42 3.37 19.52
C ASP A 582 -9.44 2.19 19.27
N PRO A 583 -9.89 1.06 18.71
CA PRO A 583 -9.08 -0.16 18.53
C PRO A 583 -7.97 -0.13 17.47
N ALA A 584 -7.78 0.93 16.67
CA ALA A 584 -6.78 0.93 15.59
C ALA A 584 -6.24 2.31 15.25
N GLU A 585 -5.17 2.38 14.43
CA GLU A 585 -4.50 3.62 14.00
C GLU A 585 -3.89 4.41 15.17
N VAL A 586 -2.70 3.99 15.61
CA VAL A 586 -2.03 4.62 16.75
C VAL A 586 -1.20 5.82 16.30
N ARG A 587 -1.59 7.03 16.73
CA ARG A 587 -0.80 8.28 16.59
C ARG A 587 0.01 8.60 17.85
N ASP A 588 0.75 9.71 17.88
CA ASP A 588 1.61 10.05 19.03
C ASP A 588 0.84 10.45 20.29
N GLY A 589 -0.45 10.77 20.18
CA GLY A 589 -1.34 11.03 21.31
C GLY A 589 -1.42 12.51 21.68
N PHE A 590 -1.67 12.77 22.97
CA PHE A 590 -1.94 14.10 23.52
C PHE A 590 -0.93 14.47 24.60
N MET A 591 -0.32 15.65 24.46
CA MET A 591 0.63 16.22 25.41
C MET A 591 0.08 17.51 26.02
N VAL A 592 0.32 17.70 27.31
CA VAL A 592 -0.13 18.86 28.08
C VAL A 592 1.00 19.41 28.93
N ASP A 593 1.15 20.72 28.92
CA ASP A 593 2.16 21.44 29.69
C ASP A 593 1.63 22.84 30.09
N ALA A 594 2.32 23.52 31.02
CA ALA A 594 2.06 24.89 31.46
C ALA A 594 0.59 25.16 31.86
N VAL A 595 -0.03 24.25 32.62
CA VAL A 595 -1.43 24.39 33.02
C VAL A 595 -1.59 25.46 34.10
N ALA A 596 -2.51 26.40 33.90
CA ALA A 596 -2.84 27.42 34.87
C ALA A 596 -4.36 27.63 34.99
N VAL A 597 -4.82 27.94 36.20
CA VAL A 597 -6.21 28.31 36.51
C VAL A 597 -6.25 29.72 37.07
N ASP A 598 -7.07 30.58 36.46
CA ASP A 598 -7.16 32.02 36.74
C ASP A 598 -5.77 32.71 36.77
N GLY A 599 -4.87 32.26 35.90
CA GLY A 599 -3.48 32.76 35.78
C GLY A 599 -2.49 32.21 36.81
N THR A 600 -2.93 31.31 37.70
CA THR A 600 -2.07 30.65 38.69
C THR A 600 -1.62 29.28 38.16
N PRO A 601 -0.32 29.01 38.01
CA PRO A 601 0.18 27.70 37.59
C PRO A 601 -0.25 26.58 38.53
N VAL A 602 -0.66 25.45 37.96
CA VAL A 602 -0.94 24.20 38.69
C VAL A 602 0.36 23.41 38.75
N ALA A 603 0.88 23.14 39.94
CA ALA A 603 2.13 22.38 40.10
C ALA A 603 1.99 20.95 39.57
N ASP A 604 3.03 20.41 38.93
CA ASP A 604 3.02 19.06 38.35
C ASP A 604 2.69 17.98 39.39
N SER A 605 3.21 18.12 40.61
CA SER A 605 2.92 17.22 41.73
C SER A 605 1.45 17.22 42.19
N ALA A 606 0.62 18.13 41.70
CA ALA A 606 -0.81 18.18 42.00
C ALA A 606 -1.64 17.22 41.11
N TRP A 607 -1.06 16.69 40.04
CA TRP A 607 -1.73 15.77 39.13
C TRP A 607 -1.66 14.32 39.62
N THR A 608 -2.80 13.66 39.66
CA THR A 608 -2.91 12.20 39.81
C THR A 608 -3.05 11.60 38.42
N LEU A 609 -2.10 10.74 38.05
CA LEU A 609 -2.03 10.13 36.73
C LEU A 609 -2.68 8.74 36.72
N ASP A 610 -3.49 8.48 35.69
CA ASP A 610 -4.08 7.19 35.37
C ASP A 610 -3.87 6.92 33.88
N GLY A 611 -2.75 6.28 33.54
CA GLY A 611 -2.32 6.03 32.17
C GLY A 611 -1.54 7.18 31.51
N PHE A 612 -1.79 8.45 31.87
CA PHE A 612 -0.85 9.52 31.55
C PHE A 612 0.49 9.29 32.25
N VAL A 613 1.58 9.77 31.66
CA VAL A 613 2.93 9.72 32.23
C VAL A 613 3.60 11.08 32.15
N GLU A 614 4.56 11.33 33.04
CA GLU A 614 5.48 12.45 32.89
C GLU A 614 6.59 12.02 31.92
N SER A 615 6.75 12.77 30.82
CA SER A 615 7.72 12.50 29.76
C SER A 615 8.70 13.65 29.62
N ASN A 616 9.94 13.34 29.25
CA ASN A 616 10.93 14.35 28.86
C ASN A 616 11.00 14.54 27.33
N GLY A 617 10.15 13.83 26.57
CA GLY A 617 10.11 13.88 25.12
C GLY A 617 10.75 12.69 24.40
N SER A 618 11.32 11.71 25.10
CA SER A 618 11.92 10.52 24.51
C SER A 618 11.30 9.25 25.10
N GLU A 619 10.66 8.46 24.25
CA GLU A 619 9.87 7.27 24.61
C GLU A 619 10.18 6.09 23.69
N ASP A 620 9.57 4.92 23.92
CA ASP A 620 9.70 3.73 23.09
C ASP A 620 8.37 3.37 22.39
N GLN A 621 8.42 3.13 21.08
CA GLN A 621 7.35 2.49 20.30
C GLN A 621 7.57 0.99 20.18
N LYS A 622 6.48 0.22 20.11
CA LYS A 622 6.50 -1.23 19.95
C LYS A 622 5.71 -1.63 18.71
N PHE A 623 6.34 -2.44 17.86
CA PHE A 623 5.75 -2.93 16.62
C PHE A 623 5.79 -4.45 16.57
N PHE A 624 4.71 -5.05 16.06
CA PHE A 624 4.67 -6.48 15.82
C PHE A 624 5.62 -6.86 14.68
N ASN A 625 6.27 -8.00 14.81
CA ASN A 625 7.08 -8.57 13.75
C ASN A 625 7.14 -10.10 13.84
N ALA A 626 7.39 -10.73 12.69
CA ALA A 626 7.45 -12.18 12.56
C ALA A 626 8.33 -12.62 11.39
N TYR A 627 8.86 -13.84 11.45
CA TYR A 627 9.29 -14.54 10.24
C TYR A 627 8.12 -15.32 9.65
N VAL A 628 7.92 -15.21 8.34
CA VAL A 628 6.89 -15.90 7.57
C VAL A 628 7.58 -16.97 6.72
N LEU A 629 7.25 -18.23 6.97
CA LEU A 629 7.91 -19.37 6.35
C LEU A 629 6.95 -20.04 5.37
N GLU A 630 7.38 -20.17 4.12
CA GLU A 630 6.66 -20.90 3.08
C GLU A 630 7.58 -21.80 2.27
N ASN A 631 7.01 -22.83 1.65
CA ASN A 631 7.74 -23.80 0.87
C ASN A 631 7.33 -23.69 -0.60
N ARG A 632 8.22 -23.10 -1.40
CA ARG A 632 8.02 -22.82 -2.81
C ARG A 632 8.46 -24.01 -3.64
N GLN A 633 7.59 -24.47 -4.54
CA GLN A 633 7.84 -25.59 -5.43
C GLN A 633 7.44 -25.20 -6.85
N TYR A 634 7.96 -25.91 -7.86
CA TYR A 634 7.54 -25.71 -9.24
C TYR A 634 6.27 -26.52 -9.54
N ASP A 635 5.19 -26.20 -8.83
CA ASP A 635 3.84 -26.71 -9.04
C ASP A 635 2.87 -25.53 -9.19
N GLY A 636 1.61 -25.82 -9.50
CA GLY A 636 0.59 -24.77 -9.66
C GLY A 636 1.05 -23.65 -10.61
N TYR A 637 0.84 -22.41 -10.17
CA TYR A 637 1.28 -21.22 -10.90
C TYR A 637 2.77 -20.94 -10.68
N ASP A 638 3.38 -21.35 -9.56
CA ASP A 638 4.82 -21.31 -9.35
C ASP A 638 5.64 -22.19 -10.31
N THR A 639 5.02 -22.97 -11.19
CA THR A 639 5.69 -23.52 -12.38
C THR A 639 6.41 -22.42 -13.18
N SER A 640 5.84 -21.20 -13.22
CA SER A 640 6.40 -20.02 -13.90
C SER A 640 7.69 -19.49 -13.26
N LEU A 641 7.99 -19.83 -12.00
CA LEU A 641 9.29 -19.49 -11.39
C LEU A 641 10.49 -20.11 -12.11
N ARG A 642 10.26 -21.12 -12.99
CA ARG A 642 11.32 -21.65 -13.87
C ARG A 642 11.72 -20.69 -14.98
N THR A 643 10.88 -19.70 -15.26
CA THR A 643 10.96 -18.84 -16.45
C THR A 643 10.90 -17.35 -16.10
N ALA A 644 11.33 -16.99 -14.89
CA ALA A 644 11.64 -15.60 -14.55
C ALA A 644 12.55 -14.98 -15.62
N TYR A 645 12.40 -13.69 -15.91
CA TYR A 645 13.00 -13.09 -17.09
C TYR A 645 13.98 -11.96 -16.78
N ASN A 646 14.86 -11.68 -17.74
CA ASN A 646 15.78 -10.54 -17.76
C ASN A 646 15.83 -9.94 -19.17
N PHE A 647 15.71 -8.62 -19.30
CA PHE A 647 15.97 -7.92 -20.57
C PHE A 647 17.48 -7.76 -20.79
N GLY A 648 18.14 -8.86 -21.13
CA GLY A 648 19.59 -8.90 -21.25
C GLY A 648 20.17 -8.27 -22.51
N PHE A 649 19.32 -7.85 -23.46
CA PHE A 649 19.70 -7.41 -24.81
C PHE A 649 19.34 -5.96 -25.11
N LEU A 650 19.06 -5.16 -24.07
CA LEU A 650 18.90 -3.70 -24.19
C LEU A 650 20.10 -3.09 -24.93
N GLY A 651 19.85 -2.11 -25.81
CA GLY A 651 20.92 -1.46 -26.59
C GLY A 651 21.52 -2.32 -27.73
N THR A 652 21.01 -3.54 -27.96
CA THR A 652 21.34 -4.36 -29.14
C THR A 652 20.26 -4.21 -30.22
N ASN A 653 20.31 -5.04 -31.27
CA ASN A 653 19.23 -5.13 -32.27
C ASN A 653 17.99 -5.91 -31.77
N ARG A 654 17.93 -6.26 -30.49
CA ARG A 654 16.86 -7.01 -29.83
C ARG A 654 16.49 -6.41 -28.46
N PRO A 655 16.09 -5.13 -28.40
CA PRO A 655 15.82 -4.46 -27.13
C PRO A 655 14.64 -5.07 -26.36
N ASP A 656 13.71 -5.70 -27.07
CA ASP A 656 12.49 -6.31 -26.51
C ASP A 656 12.63 -7.84 -26.36
N TRP A 657 13.87 -8.32 -26.37
CA TRP A 657 14.17 -9.73 -26.17
C TRP A 657 14.51 -10.01 -24.71
N VAL A 658 13.71 -10.86 -24.09
CA VAL A 658 13.96 -11.40 -22.76
C VAL A 658 14.62 -12.78 -22.85
N GLU A 659 15.55 -13.02 -21.94
CA GLU A 659 16.04 -14.36 -21.60
C GLU A 659 15.39 -14.84 -20.30
N THR A 660 15.34 -16.15 -20.09
CA THR A 660 14.71 -16.75 -18.91
C THR A 660 15.71 -17.49 -18.03
N TYR A 661 15.42 -17.56 -16.73
CA TYR A 661 16.20 -18.26 -15.71
C TYR A 661 15.31 -18.74 -14.56
N PRO A 662 15.72 -19.81 -13.85
CA PRO A 662 14.93 -20.36 -12.76
C PRO A 662 15.21 -19.67 -11.41
N TYR A 663 14.15 -19.34 -10.69
CA TYR A 663 14.17 -19.05 -9.25
C TYR A 663 14.18 -20.36 -8.44
N GLN A 664 15.01 -20.46 -7.40
CA GLN A 664 15.27 -21.70 -6.65
C GLN A 664 14.07 -22.16 -5.81
N ASN A 665 13.66 -23.42 -5.91
CA ASN A 665 12.63 -23.97 -5.01
C ASN A 665 13.20 -24.27 -3.60
N GLY A 666 12.36 -24.19 -2.57
CA GLY A 666 12.78 -24.45 -1.19
C GLY A 666 12.01 -23.65 -0.16
N LEU A 667 12.59 -23.53 1.04
CA LEU A 667 12.01 -22.72 2.12
C LEU A 667 12.30 -21.25 1.86
N LEU A 668 11.29 -20.46 1.49
CA LEU A 668 11.40 -19.00 1.51
C LEU A 668 11.05 -18.51 2.91
N ILE A 669 11.89 -17.62 3.45
CA ILE A 669 11.66 -16.98 4.75
C ILE A 669 11.53 -15.49 4.47
N SER A 670 10.41 -14.87 4.83
CA SER A 670 10.22 -13.42 4.75
C SER A 670 10.13 -12.81 6.14
N TYR A 671 10.65 -11.61 6.32
CA TYR A 671 10.54 -10.86 7.56
C TYR A 671 9.38 -9.85 7.44
N TRP A 672 8.35 -10.04 8.28
CA TRP A 672 7.22 -9.13 8.44
C TRP A 672 7.51 -8.14 9.56
N ASP A 673 7.48 -6.84 9.27
CA ASP A 673 7.71 -5.75 10.22
C ASP A 673 6.57 -4.73 10.17
N SER A 674 5.73 -4.66 11.21
CA SER A 674 4.62 -3.70 11.24
C SER A 674 5.05 -2.27 11.57
N SER A 675 6.35 -2.02 11.79
CA SER A 675 6.89 -0.66 11.85
C SER A 675 7.00 0.00 10.48
N GLN A 676 6.81 -0.76 9.39
CA GLN A 676 6.85 -0.27 8.02
C GLN A 676 5.48 -0.49 7.38
N THR A 677 5.03 0.46 6.56
CA THR A 677 3.74 0.41 5.88
C THR A 677 3.81 -0.17 4.48
N ASP A 678 5.01 -0.31 3.94
CA ASP A 678 5.33 -0.62 2.55
C ASP A 678 6.73 -1.24 2.45
N ASN A 679 7.14 -1.62 1.24
CA ASN A 679 8.43 -2.24 0.97
C ASN A 679 9.40 -1.29 0.23
N ASN A 680 9.32 0.02 0.53
CA ASN A 680 10.12 1.05 -0.14
C ASN A 680 11.56 1.09 0.38
N VAL A 681 12.36 0.11 0.01
CA VAL A 681 13.79 0.03 0.32
C VAL A 681 14.60 1.22 -0.20
N GLY A 682 14.07 1.97 -1.18
CA GLY A 682 14.58 3.27 -1.59
C GLY A 682 14.52 4.32 -0.47
N ASP A 683 13.44 4.33 0.31
CA ASP A 683 13.22 5.26 1.43
C ASP A 683 13.89 4.73 2.71
N HIS A 684 13.75 3.44 2.98
CA HIS A 684 14.29 2.77 4.16
C HIS A 684 15.09 1.50 3.78
N PRO A 685 16.36 1.65 3.35
CA PRO A 685 17.23 0.53 2.99
C PRO A 685 17.29 -0.54 4.08
N GLY A 686 17.14 -1.80 3.67
CA GLY A 686 17.14 -2.98 4.55
C GLY A 686 15.89 -3.18 5.39
N GLN A 687 14.84 -2.36 5.20
CA GLN A 687 13.59 -2.45 5.93
C GLN A 687 12.41 -2.44 4.96
N GLY A 688 11.29 -3.03 5.37
CA GLY A 688 10.03 -3.03 4.65
C GLY A 688 8.96 -3.80 5.41
N LEU A 689 7.71 -3.68 4.99
CA LEU A 689 6.55 -4.36 5.55
C LEU A 689 6.74 -5.87 5.52
N ILE A 690 7.10 -6.45 4.38
CA ILE A 690 7.31 -7.90 4.19
C ILE A 690 8.35 -8.14 3.09
N LEU A 691 9.59 -8.46 3.49
CA LEU A 691 10.70 -8.69 2.57
C LEU A 691 11.29 -10.10 2.75
N PRO A 692 11.58 -10.85 1.67
CA PRO A 692 12.32 -12.10 1.79
C PRO A 692 13.66 -11.91 2.51
N VAL A 693 14.15 -12.93 3.18
CA VAL A 693 15.52 -13.03 3.65
C VAL A 693 16.26 -13.85 2.62
N ASP A 694 17.37 -13.33 2.12
CA ASP A 694 18.14 -14.05 1.11
C ASP A 694 19.10 -15.03 1.79
N ALA A 695 19.05 -16.30 1.43
CA ALA A 695 19.97 -17.32 1.93
C ALA A 695 21.45 -17.02 1.59
N HIS A 696 21.68 -16.27 0.52
CA HIS A 696 22.99 -15.89 -0.03
C HIS A 696 23.09 -14.38 -0.25
N PRO A 697 23.08 -13.56 0.83
CA PRO A 697 22.94 -12.10 0.79
C PRO A 697 24.15 -11.35 0.20
N GLN A 698 25.10 -12.05 -0.42
CA GLN A 698 26.23 -11.45 -1.12
C GLN A 698 25.84 -11.03 -2.55
N PHE A 699 26.33 -9.86 -2.93
CA PHE A 699 26.09 -9.25 -4.22
C PHE A 699 26.77 -9.98 -5.39
N SER A 700 26.10 -9.97 -6.54
CA SER A 700 26.68 -10.34 -7.83
C SER A 700 26.71 -9.14 -8.76
N HIS A 701 27.76 -9.04 -9.58
CA HIS A 701 28.03 -7.89 -10.42
C HIS A 701 28.10 -8.28 -11.90
N TRP A 702 27.66 -7.36 -12.75
CA TRP A 702 27.93 -7.42 -14.17
C TRP A 702 29.43 -7.24 -14.45
N LYS A 703 29.86 -7.58 -15.67
CA LYS A 703 31.27 -7.46 -16.08
C LYS A 703 31.80 -6.03 -16.08
N ASP A 704 30.93 -5.03 -16.13
CA ASP A 704 31.28 -3.61 -16.04
C ASP A 704 31.44 -3.12 -14.58
N GLY A 705 31.28 -4.01 -13.59
CA GLY A 705 31.36 -3.69 -12.17
C GLY A 705 30.07 -3.14 -11.57
N THR A 706 29.00 -2.97 -12.36
CA THR A 706 27.70 -2.54 -11.80
C THR A 706 26.96 -3.69 -11.14
N LEU A 707 26.20 -3.39 -10.09
CA LEU A 707 25.42 -4.36 -9.34
C LEU A 707 24.35 -5.00 -10.23
N MET A 708 24.18 -6.33 -10.14
CA MET A 708 23.02 -7.01 -10.71
C MET A 708 21.76 -6.61 -9.95
N ARG A 709 20.63 -6.51 -10.66
CA ARG A 709 19.37 -6.05 -10.07
C ARG A 709 18.79 -7.04 -9.07
N ASN A 710 17.87 -6.60 -8.21
CA ASN A 710 17.35 -7.43 -7.12
C ASN A 710 16.47 -8.58 -7.62
N ARG A 711 15.79 -8.43 -8.77
CA ARG A 711 15.17 -9.58 -9.45
C ARG A 711 16.14 -10.67 -9.85
N ILE A 712 17.40 -10.36 -10.15
CA ILE A 712 18.39 -11.39 -10.43
C ILE A 712 18.95 -11.92 -9.12
N LEU A 713 19.30 -11.03 -8.18
CA LEU A 713 19.90 -11.44 -6.91
C LEU A 713 18.98 -12.29 -6.04
N SER A 714 17.66 -12.06 -6.08
CA SER A 714 16.65 -12.79 -5.27
C SER A 714 16.38 -14.22 -5.75
N TYR A 715 16.91 -14.64 -6.90
CA TYR A 715 16.63 -15.97 -7.47
C TYR A 715 17.01 -17.14 -6.53
N ASP A 716 17.99 -16.95 -5.62
CA ASP A 716 18.50 -17.96 -4.70
C ASP A 716 18.25 -17.64 -3.23
N SER A 717 17.18 -16.88 -2.95
CA SER A 717 16.75 -16.55 -1.58
C SER A 717 16.31 -17.76 -0.74
N THR A 718 16.01 -18.92 -1.34
CA THR A 718 15.48 -20.07 -0.60
C THR A 718 16.53 -20.84 0.21
N PHE A 719 16.12 -21.29 1.39
CA PHE A 719 16.90 -22.13 2.29
C PHE A 719 16.64 -23.61 1.98
N GLY A 720 17.70 -24.42 2.01
CA GLY A 720 17.61 -25.81 1.60
C GLY A 720 18.87 -26.63 1.86
N THR A 721 18.81 -27.90 1.47
CA THR A 721 19.93 -28.85 1.59
C THR A 721 20.65 -29.09 0.27
N GLU A 722 20.27 -28.38 -0.78
CA GLU A 722 20.80 -28.50 -2.14
C GLU A 722 21.57 -27.22 -2.51
N PRO A 723 22.67 -27.33 -3.27
CA PRO A 723 23.35 -26.17 -3.83
C PRO A 723 22.45 -25.48 -4.87
N THR A 724 22.66 -24.18 -5.07
CA THR A 724 21.87 -23.42 -6.06
C THR A 724 22.26 -23.81 -7.48
N ASP A 725 21.35 -23.65 -8.44
CA ASP A 725 21.72 -23.74 -9.86
C ASP A 725 22.62 -22.56 -10.26
N ALA A 726 23.56 -22.80 -11.17
CA ALA A 726 24.30 -21.70 -11.80
C ALA A 726 23.45 -21.08 -12.92
N ILE A 727 23.40 -19.76 -12.99
CA ILE A 727 22.68 -19.03 -14.05
C ILE A 727 23.65 -18.17 -14.87
N THR A 728 23.36 -18.02 -16.16
CA THR A 728 24.07 -17.09 -17.05
C THR A 728 23.06 -16.18 -17.71
N LEU A 729 23.27 -14.89 -17.54
CA LEU A 729 22.42 -13.82 -18.06
C LEU A 729 23.26 -12.80 -18.81
N HIS A 730 22.61 -11.90 -19.53
CA HIS A 730 23.23 -10.86 -20.31
C HIS A 730 22.87 -9.47 -19.78
N LYS A 731 23.79 -8.52 -19.97
CA LYS A 731 23.52 -7.09 -19.92
C LYS A 731 24.02 -6.48 -21.21
N GLU A 732 23.13 -5.89 -21.98
CA GLU A 732 23.43 -5.35 -23.32
C GLU A 732 24.13 -6.38 -24.24
N GLY A 733 23.71 -7.65 -24.17
CA GLY A 733 24.28 -8.76 -24.92
C GLY A 733 25.61 -9.30 -24.38
N VAL A 734 26.12 -8.77 -23.27
CA VAL A 734 27.36 -9.24 -22.63
C VAL A 734 27.03 -10.25 -21.53
N PRO A 735 27.51 -11.51 -21.60
CA PRO A 735 27.17 -12.53 -20.63
C PRO A 735 27.90 -12.35 -19.30
N ALA A 736 27.20 -12.60 -18.19
CA ALA A 736 27.73 -12.77 -16.84
C ALA A 736 27.11 -14.02 -16.19
N THR A 737 27.88 -14.70 -15.34
CA THR A 737 27.47 -15.97 -14.72
C THR A 737 27.50 -15.81 -13.20
N ILE A 738 26.40 -16.18 -12.56
CA ILE A 738 26.37 -16.45 -11.11
C ILE A 738 26.64 -17.94 -10.95
N ALA A 739 27.75 -18.26 -10.27
CA ALA A 739 28.13 -19.64 -10.01
C ALA A 739 27.20 -20.28 -8.98
N SER A 740 27.05 -21.61 -9.06
CA SER A 740 26.36 -22.40 -8.04
C SER A 740 26.97 -22.13 -6.65
N LYS A 741 26.11 -21.82 -5.69
CA LYS A 741 26.48 -21.55 -4.30
C LYS A 741 26.18 -22.78 -3.41
N PRO A 742 26.95 -23.00 -2.32
CA PRO A 742 26.68 -24.10 -1.39
C PRO A 742 25.31 -23.97 -0.70
N ALA A 743 24.69 -25.11 -0.39
CA ALA A 743 23.42 -25.14 0.33
C ALA A 743 23.45 -24.38 1.68
N VAL A 744 22.40 -23.61 1.96
CA VAL A 744 22.18 -22.93 3.25
C VAL A 744 20.93 -23.51 3.93
N PRO A 745 21.07 -24.51 4.81
CA PRO A 745 19.93 -25.18 5.43
C PRO A 745 19.37 -24.47 6.66
N THR A 746 20.10 -23.49 7.21
CA THR A 746 19.76 -22.84 8.47
C THR A 746 19.84 -21.32 8.33
N PHE A 747 18.70 -20.67 8.52
CA PHE A 747 18.61 -19.27 8.91
C PHE A 747 18.92 -19.14 10.41
N ASP A 748 19.76 -18.17 10.77
CA ASP A 748 20.19 -17.83 12.12
C ASP A 748 20.18 -16.32 12.21
N ASP A 749 19.15 -15.75 12.86
CA ASP A 749 18.93 -14.31 12.86
C ASP A 749 20.05 -13.52 13.55
N THR A 750 20.93 -14.17 14.32
CA THR A 750 22.10 -13.52 14.93
C THR A 750 23.22 -13.24 13.92
N LYS A 751 23.10 -13.75 12.68
CA LYS A 751 24.00 -13.43 11.56
C LYS A 751 23.54 -12.20 10.80
N THR A 752 24.42 -11.70 9.93
CA THR A 752 24.12 -10.62 9.00
C THR A 752 23.51 -11.18 7.72
N TRP A 753 22.28 -10.75 7.42
CA TRP A 753 21.51 -11.13 6.23
C TRP A 753 21.28 -9.96 5.28
N TRP A 754 21.75 -8.77 5.64
CA TRP A 754 21.65 -7.57 4.83
C TRP A 754 22.95 -6.77 4.94
N TYR A 755 23.37 -6.17 3.83
CA TYR A 755 24.58 -5.38 3.76
C TYR A 755 24.27 -4.04 3.11
N ASN A 756 24.69 -2.95 3.74
CA ASN A 756 24.55 -1.61 3.14
C ASN A 756 25.66 -1.29 2.13
N CYS A 757 26.70 -2.12 2.07
CA CYS A 757 27.91 -1.88 1.29
C CYS A 757 28.51 -3.19 0.81
N ASP A 758 29.28 -3.11 -0.25
CA ASP A 758 30.14 -4.17 -0.74
C ASP A 758 31.61 -3.70 -0.80
N ALA A 759 32.46 -4.34 -1.61
CA ALA A 759 33.86 -3.93 -1.74
C ALA A 759 34.03 -2.62 -2.53
N ASP A 760 33.03 -2.24 -3.33
CA ASP A 760 33.10 -1.09 -4.22
C ASP A 760 32.55 0.18 -3.53
N ALA A 761 31.35 0.11 -2.93
CA ALA A 761 30.73 1.27 -2.26
C ALA A 761 29.53 0.90 -1.37
N CYS A 762 28.96 1.92 -0.72
CA CYS A 762 27.71 1.82 0.05
C CYS A 762 26.51 2.40 -0.72
N THR A 763 25.29 2.09 -0.27
CA THR A 763 24.05 2.73 -0.73
C THR A 763 24.17 4.25 -0.81
N GLY A 764 23.72 4.82 -1.94
CA GLY A 764 23.81 6.25 -2.23
C GLY A 764 25.16 6.69 -2.81
N SER A 765 26.17 5.83 -2.78
CA SER A 765 27.50 6.06 -3.37
C SER A 765 27.91 5.00 -4.39
N HIS A 766 27.09 3.96 -4.59
CA HIS A 766 27.39 2.86 -5.48
C HIS A 766 27.17 3.22 -6.95
N ALA A 767 28.06 2.75 -7.82
CA ALA A 767 27.97 2.96 -9.25
C ALA A 767 26.80 2.19 -9.87
N GLY A 768 26.15 2.79 -10.88
CA GLY A 768 25.00 2.22 -11.55
C GLY A 768 23.66 2.55 -10.89
N ARG A 769 22.59 1.93 -11.39
CA ARG A 769 21.21 2.13 -10.94
C ARG A 769 20.96 1.51 -9.56
N TYR A 770 21.33 0.24 -9.40
CA TYR A 770 20.98 -0.56 -8.22
C TYR A 770 21.93 -0.30 -7.06
N GLN A 771 21.39 -0.31 -5.85
CA GLN A 771 22.14 0.00 -4.63
C GLN A 771 22.18 -1.20 -3.67
N PRO A 772 23.30 -1.44 -2.97
CA PRO A 772 23.46 -2.55 -2.03
C PRO A 772 22.33 -2.68 -1.00
N GLY A 773 21.93 -1.56 -0.39
CA GLY A 773 20.95 -1.54 0.69
C GLY A 773 19.52 -1.86 0.28
N TRP A 774 19.25 -2.00 -1.02
CA TRP A 774 17.94 -2.43 -1.51
C TRP A 774 17.74 -3.95 -1.48
N TYR A 775 18.83 -4.72 -1.38
CA TYR A 775 18.82 -6.18 -1.47
C TYR A 775 18.82 -6.86 -0.11
N SER A 776 17.86 -7.76 0.09
CA SER A 776 17.60 -8.46 1.35
C SER A 776 17.15 -7.52 2.48
N VAL A 777 17.13 -8.01 3.73
CA VAL A 777 16.48 -7.34 4.85
C VAL A 777 17.28 -7.46 6.16
N ASP A 778 17.36 -6.37 6.92
CA ASP A 778 18.02 -6.33 8.22
C ASP A 778 17.10 -6.89 9.30
N VAL A 779 17.33 -8.16 9.62
CA VAL A 779 16.52 -8.90 10.58
C VAL A 779 16.93 -8.67 12.04
N PRO A 780 15.97 -8.65 12.99
CA PRO A 780 16.26 -8.48 14.41
C PRO A 780 17.05 -9.67 14.96
N LYS A 781 17.98 -9.40 15.89
CA LYS A 781 18.88 -10.41 16.48
C LYS A 781 18.24 -11.08 17.70
N THR A 782 17.15 -11.82 17.50
CA THR A 782 16.38 -12.42 18.61
C THR A 782 16.93 -13.75 19.12
N GLY A 783 17.92 -14.33 18.43
CA GLY A 783 18.42 -15.67 18.72
C GLY A 783 17.54 -16.76 18.11
N THR A 784 16.75 -16.45 17.09
CA THR A 784 15.87 -17.41 16.41
C THR A 784 16.62 -18.11 15.28
N THR A 785 16.49 -19.43 15.22
CA THR A 785 16.99 -20.25 14.11
C THR A 785 15.85 -21.00 13.43
N VAL A 786 15.88 -21.06 12.10
CA VAL A 786 14.97 -21.85 11.27
C VAL A 786 15.83 -22.81 10.43
N THR A 787 15.62 -24.11 10.58
CA THR A 787 16.43 -25.13 9.89
C THR A 787 15.59 -26.10 9.09
N VAL A 788 15.92 -26.26 7.80
CA VAL A 788 15.42 -27.34 6.95
C VAL A 788 16.11 -28.65 7.35
N LYS A 789 15.36 -29.59 7.92
CA LYS A 789 15.85 -30.91 8.37
C LYS A 789 15.80 -31.97 7.27
N GLY A 790 15.13 -31.68 6.16
CA GLY A 790 15.07 -32.55 4.99
C GLY A 790 13.74 -32.42 4.26
N LYS A 791 13.69 -32.98 3.04
CA LYS A 791 12.50 -33.08 2.20
C LYS A 791 11.73 -34.37 2.50
N GLY A 792 10.41 -34.29 2.61
CA GLY A 792 9.50 -35.43 2.69
C GLY A 792 8.89 -35.77 1.33
N ASN A 793 8.09 -36.83 1.27
CA ASN A 793 7.36 -37.19 0.04
C ASN A 793 6.39 -36.07 -0.40
N GLY A 794 6.26 -35.86 -1.72
CA GLY A 794 5.31 -34.91 -2.30
C GLY A 794 5.63 -33.44 -2.01
N GLY A 795 6.91 -33.05 -2.13
CA GLY A 795 7.34 -31.65 -2.04
C GLY A 795 7.34 -31.04 -0.65
N HIS A 796 7.14 -31.81 0.43
CA HIS A 796 7.08 -31.28 1.79
C HIS A 796 8.46 -30.98 2.39
N LEU A 797 8.54 -30.00 3.28
CA LEU A 797 9.74 -29.69 4.09
C LEU A 797 9.51 -29.98 5.57
N ASN A 798 10.48 -30.62 6.21
CA ASN A 798 10.53 -30.67 7.67
C ASN A 798 11.35 -29.48 8.17
N VAL A 799 10.71 -28.53 8.84
CA VAL A 799 11.31 -27.30 9.33
C VAL A 799 11.33 -27.32 10.85
N GLN A 800 12.45 -26.91 11.44
CA GLN A 800 12.59 -26.74 12.88
C GLN A 800 12.84 -25.27 13.20
N VAL A 801 12.02 -24.71 14.07
CA VAL A 801 12.28 -23.41 14.72
C VAL A 801 12.86 -23.71 16.09
N ALA A 802 13.93 -23.01 16.48
CA ALA A 802 14.55 -23.17 17.78
C ALA A 802 15.33 -21.93 18.21
N PRO A 803 15.49 -21.70 19.53
CA PRO A 803 16.49 -20.76 20.01
C PRO A 803 17.89 -21.24 19.63
N LYS A 804 18.76 -20.28 19.30
CA LYS A 804 20.20 -20.51 19.15
C LYS A 804 20.74 -21.02 20.49
N LYS A 805 21.53 -22.09 20.41
CA LYS A 805 22.16 -22.72 21.57
C LYS A 805 23.38 -21.95 22.06
#